data_AF-A0A1H8GPP2-F1
#
_entry.id   AF-A0A1H8GPP2-F1
#
_cell.length_a   1.000
_cell.length_b   1.000
_cell.length_c   1.000
_cell.angle_alpha   90.00
_cell.angle_beta   90.00
_cell.angle_gamma   90.00
#
_symmetry.space_group_name_H-M   'P 1'
#
loop_
_entity.id
_entity.type
_entity.pdbx_description
1 polymer ?
#
loop_
_entity_poly.entity_id
_entity_poly.type
_entity_poly.pdbx_seq_one_letter_code
_entity_poly.pdbx_strand_id
1 'polypeptide(L)'
;MLFYSEPIDGLPARIAKDASSGLPLLTEQTAIFEILLTYLSLPYSVAEYGCGKKASLIIKQLTDMKIPAWAIQRGIAIERDMSPAALNQIDMNQRPHAISVNNPLAQLGDLLDPNLRKMLSCVVEDVQPMQKMIKVGQYALHHENVIQFVKARSHVFTVLLFWDAEHQCVVERVIDPTLEPAGPFPFAVLRDKLNAPECFLLTACLLGNFRLRSAYLTHGQQKEIIDNLGSLDKLQAIGRDEHNRLFRTLTGAEAGSIGDPDFWSYINNFHDADEQYQNEKLQMTGQGDEIWPHVMALIEARENHLYTTGMIRTELESIVTRLQLESILANDAFLAEQALEALADCAIIIVYFNSLQYLAESIKKGEKLQDYLRNIVTNSPLRGIGVRQRRRIDKLGVIATREDGQIDARAFNPQFQNCALETIRQMNKARLSVFVDQVGNIHGVGLSDAECTAIQRKQAEIKEFMRHSVNHFSHIDTVKDGGKFDGRLGVTGGIETAELIADLKEYFGVEVQHEDSTVRLVVTAFNNEEMTFTGEGVSMSGSAAVAGFAAPGTVHNMINQEGERYGDKLVDFLTGLKSACESGEIQLAHELKGNGKGLVNSCAKPTDFFTKHTFERHIEQGPVLDRARVPMITVGTIMGIHQRDFFFDGQLAEQAAIEMNCRLRELNQQAPFVNSRLTVGIIEPIGERTRHANPDFAVRCELEGEMNHAGATALADRRDPGVGIGKLTRIFHNWITAHASQFNELQAIIGDVEIKPGTNRNVIPGKAAITLALRADNFNTDQGDEILRTLLATAAGKLTASVPAGGEGVTVGRIEPVSYVKNASLVRLSLDIREADATVLGQAQRSLDKIVTALENDFKVKIRHEVKQQLNPSQLVDSGQVLLMERSYGGSHNPNETEMMVDLTRGNLLAFVVMQDVLQRKDLNGANLVDITEQKMPTEWLSKMDRFVSGALHDTCNIAAACKS
;
A
#
# COMPACT_ATOMS: atom_id res chain seq x y z
N MET A 1 8.74 -9.78 17.33
CA MET A 1 9.67 -10.51 16.44
C MET A 1 9.00 -10.58 15.09
N LEU A 2 9.59 -9.97 14.05
CA LEU A 2 9.00 -9.94 12.72
C LEU A 2 9.26 -11.31 12.09
N PHE A 3 8.19 -12.09 11.94
CA PHE A 3 8.25 -13.47 11.48
C PHE A 3 8.49 -13.50 9.97
N TYR A 4 9.44 -14.34 9.53
CA TYR A 4 9.32 -14.94 8.21
C TYR A 4 8.58 -16.25 8.37
N SER A 5 7.37 -16.34 7.86
CA SER A 5 6.89 -17.59 7.30
C SER A 5 7.42 -17.70 5.87
N GLU A 6 7.55 -18.93 5.35
CA GLU A 6 7.50 -19.08 3.89
C GLU A 6 6.12 -18.54 3.46
N PRO A 7 6.04 -17.51 2.60
CA PRO A 7 4.76 -17.03 2.14
C PRO A 7 4.09 -18.15 1.37
N ILE A 8 2.79 -18.31 1.54
CA ILE A 8 1.98 -18.98 0.54
C ILE A 8 2.04 -18.08 -0.70
N ASP A 9 2.83 -18.48 -1.70
CA ASP A 9 2.97 -17.76 -2.97
C ASP A 9 1.59 -17.45 -3.57
N GLY A 10 1.34 -16.16 -3.87
CA GLY A 10 0.05 -15.66 -4.34
C GLY A 10 -0.91 -15.29 -3.21
N LEU A 11 -0.51 -14.34 -2.34
CA LEU A 11 -1.44 -13.73 -1.39
C LEU A 11 -2.69 -13.30 -2.16
N PRO A 12 -3.88 -13.78 -1.79
CA PRO A 12 -5.06 -13.54 -2.58
C PRO A 12 -5.37 -12.04 -2.54
N ALA A 13 -5.58 -11.44 -3.73
CA ALA A 13 -6.00 -10.04 -3.83
C ALA A 13 -7.28 -9.73 -3.02
N ARG A 14 -8.07 -10.78 -2.68
CA ARG A 14 -9.22 -10.72 -1.79
C ARG A 14 -9.33 -12.00 -0.96
N ILE A 15 -9.57 -11.84 0.34
CA ILE A 15 -9.94 -12.95 1.24
C ILE A 15 -11.31 -13.51 0.82
N ALA A 16 -11.37 -14.81 0.54
CA ALA A 16 -12.62 -15.48 0.23
C ALA A 16 -13.55 -15.53 1.45
N LYS A 17 -14.84 -15.30 1.22
CA LYS A 17 -15.88 -15.23 2.27
C LYS A 17 -17.08 -16.07 1.89
N ASP A 18 -17.77 -16.60 2.88
CA ASP A 18 -19.08 -17.18 2.70
C ASP A 18 -20.07 -16.09 2.25
N ALA A 19 -20.74 -16.31 1.12
CA ALA A 19 -21.59 -15.29 0.51
C ALA A 19 -22.79 -14.90 1.39
N SER A 20 -23.32 -15.84 2.19
CA SER A 20 -24.51 -15.61 3.01
C SER A 20 -24.19 -14.88 4.31
N SER A 21 -23.21 -15.37 5.08
CA SER A 21 -22.84 -14.80 6.37
C SER A 21 -21.81 -13.66 6.28
N GLY A 22 -21.05 -13.59 5.20
CA GLY A 22 -19.91 -12.69 5.04
C GLY A 22 -18.66 -13.10 5.83
N LEU A 23 -18.70 -14.20 6.60
CA LEU A 23 -17.56 -14.69 7.37
C LEU A 23 -16.43 -15.16 6.43
N PRO A 24 -15.14 -14.93 6.79
CA PRO A 24 -14.03 -15.49 6.04
C PRO A 24 -14.07 -17.02 6.05
N LEU A 25 -13.65 -17.66 4.96
CA LEU A 25 -13.57 -19.12 4.89
C LEU A 25 -12.39 -19.63 5.73
N LEU A 26 -12.55 -20.76 6.42
CA LEU A 26 -11.48 -21.35 7.25
C LEU A 26 -10.20 -21.65 6.45
N THR A 27 -10.34 -21.96 5.16
CA THR A 27 -9.21 -22.17 4.23
C THR A 27 -8.33 -20.93 4.06
N GLU A 28 -8.85 -19.73 4.36
CA GLU A 28 -8.13 -18.45 4.24
C GLU A 28 -7.33 -18.09 5.50
N GLN A 29 -7.42 -18.87 6.59
CA GLN A 29 -6.82 -18.50 7.88
C GLN A 29 -5.31 -18.25 7.79
N THR A 30 -4.58 -19.03 7.00
CA THR A 30 -3.14 -18.87 6.81
C THR A 30 -2.83 -17.62 6.00
N ALA A 31 -3.57 -17.37 4.91
CA ALA A 31 -3.42 -16.16 4.10
C ALA A 31 -3.69 -14.89 4.90
N ILE A 32 -4.77 -14.86 5.70
CA ILE A 32 -5.09 -13.74 6.60
C ILE A 32 -3.93 -13.49 7.57
N PHE A 33 -3.39 -14.55 8.17
CA PHE A 33 -2.31 -14.43 9.13
C PHE A 33 -0.99 -13.94 8.49
N GLU A 34 -0.66 -14.41 7.30
CA GLU A 34 0.50 -13.93 6.55
C GLU A 34 0.36 -12.47 6.14
N ILE A 35 -0.82 -12.05 5.69
CA ILE A 35 -1.14 -10.65 5.41
C ILE A 35 -0.97 -9.82 6.70
N LEU A 36 -1.47 -10.29 7.85
CA LEU A 36 -1.24 -9.62 9.13
C LEU A 36 0.24 -9.48 9.48
N LEU A 37 1.03 -10.54 9.33
CA LEU A 37 2.47 -10.51 9.60
C LEU A 37 3.23 -9.58 8.63
N THR A 38 2.76 -9.47 7.40
CA THR A 38 3.38 -8.66 6.34
C THR A 38 3.06 -7.17 6.47
N TYR A 39 1.85 -6.83 6.90
CA TYR A 39 1.37 -5.44 6.88
C TYR A 39 1.34 -4.74 8.22
N LEU A 40 1.48 -5.48 9.32
CA LEU A 40 1.36 -4.80 10.59
C LEU A 40 2.58 -3.94 10.89
N SER A 41 2.30 -2.65 11.14
CA SER A 41 3.27 -1.56 11.08
C SER A 41 4.38 -1.61 12.13
N LEU A 42 4.25 -2.44 13.17
CA LEU A 42 5.19 -2.46 14.30
C LEU A 42 5.61 -3.90 14.68
N PRO A 43 6.92 -4.17 14.84
CA PRO A 43 7.38 -5.40 15.48
C PRO A 43 6.79 -5.57 16.88
N TYR A 44 5.99 -6.61 17.08
CA TYR A 44 5.45 -6.91 18.39
C TYR A 44 6.52 -7.45 19.34
N SER A 45 6.80 -6.71 20.39
CA SER A 45 7.33 -7.28 21.61
C SER A 45 6.18 -7.77 22.48
N VAL A 46 6.45 -8.76 23.33
CA VAL A 46 5.65 -8.93 24.54
C VAL A 46 6.01 -7.75 25.44
N ALA A 47 5.28 -6.66 25.30
CA ALA A 47 5.31 -5.59 26.28
C ALA A 47 4.27 -5.94 27.35
N GLU A 48 4.67 -5.83 28.61
CA GLU A 48 3.76 -5.91 29.76
C GLU A 48 2.56 -4.97 29.59
N TYR A 49 2.77 -3.86 28.87
CA TYR A 49 1.76 -2.89 28.46
C TYR A 49 1.74 -2.75 26.94
N GLY A 50 0.62 -3.12 26.30
CA GLY A 50 0.46 -2.93 24.86
C GLY A 50 -0.39 -3.98 24.15
N CYS A 51 -0.79 -5.06 24.82
CA CYS A 51 -1.61 -6.11 24.22
C CYS A 51 -2.94 -5.58 23.61
N GLY A 52 -3.61 -4.63 24.28
CA GLY A 52 -4.80 -3.97 23.75
C GLY A 52 -4.54 -3.07 22.54
N LYS A 53 -3.41 -2.34 22.54
CA LYS A 53 -2.95 -1.51 21.42
C LYS A 53 -2.61 -2.38 20.20
N LYS A 54 -1.89 -3.48 20.42
CA LYS A 54 -1.63 -4.53 19.43
C LYS A 54 -2.93 -5.07 18.84
N ALA A 55 -3.91 -5.42 19.67
CA ALA A 55 -5.20 -5.90 19.19
C ALA A 55 -5.89 -4.85 18.30
N SER A 56 -5.81 -3.56 18.63
CA SER A 56 -6.32 -2.49 17.75
C SER A 56 -5.62 -2.47 16.38
N LEU A 57 -4.29 -2.61 16.34
CA LEU A 57 -3.54 -2.69 15.08
C LEU A 57 -3.94 -3.91 14.23
N ILE A 58 -4.08 -5.08 14.86
CA ILE A 58 -4.53 -6.31 14.19
C ILE A 58 -5.94 -6.12 13.64
N ILE A 59 -6.85 -5.56 14.43
CA ILE A 59 -8.24 -5.33 14.03
C ILE A 59 -8.31 -4.35 12.86
N LYS A 60 -7.54 -3.25 12.87
CA LYS A 60 -7.46 -2.35 11.72
C LYS A 60 -7.04 -3.09 10.46
N GLN A 61 -6.02 -3.92 10.56
CA GLN A 61 -5.53 -4.67 9.41
C GLN A 61 -6.56 -5.69 8.89
N LEU A 62 -7.31 -6.35 9.79
CA LEU A 62 -8.43 -7.22 9.41
C LEU A 62 -9.56 -6.42 8.71
N THR A 63 -9.88 -5.23 9.20
CA THR A 63 -10.89 -4.36 8.55
C THR A 63 -10.42 -3.85 7.19
N ASP A 64 -9.12 -3.58 7.02
CA ASP A 64 -8.53 -3.21 5.73
C ASP A 64 -8.63 -4.36 4.71
N MET A 65 -8.53 -5.62 5.16
CA MET A 65 -8.83 -6.82 4.35
C MET A 65 -10.33 -6.99 4.03
N LYS A 66 -11.17 -6.04 4.45
CA LYS A 66 -12.63 -6.07 4.34
C LYS A 66 -13.26 -7.25 5.09
N ILE A 67 -12.62 -7.78 6.12
CA ILE A 67 -13.26 -8.74 7.02
C ILE A 67 -14.33 -7.99 7.81
N PRO A 68 -15.58 -8.47 7.82
CA PRO A 68 -16.66 -7.72 8.44
C PRO A 68 -16.47 -7.63 9.96
N ALA A 69 -16.87 -6.49 10.53
CA ALA A 69 -16.73 -6.19 11.95
C ALA A 69 -17.35 -7.27 12.86
N TRP A 70 -18.44 -7.92 12.44
CA TRP A 70 -19.10 -8.98 13.21
C TRP A 70 -18.38 -10.34 13.18
N ALA A 71 -17.40 -10.53 12.28
CA ALA A 71 -16.51 -11.68 12.34
C ALA A 71 -15.39 -11.50 13.39
N ILE A 72 -15.16 -10.28 13.84
CA ILE A 72 -14.01 -9.91 14.67
C ILE A 72 -14.48 -9.69 16.12
N GLN A 73 -13.76 -10.28 17.05
CA GLN A 73 -13.98 -10.13 18.49
C GLN A 73 -12.68 -9.78 19.19
N ARG A 74 -12.81 -9.17 20.37
CA ARG A 74 -11.71 -9.01 21.33
C ARG A 74 -11.86 -10.04 22.42
N GLY A 75 -10.74 -10.59 22.87
CA GLY A 75 -10.67 -11.44 24.05
C GLY A 75 -9.75 -10.84 25.10
N ILE A 76 -10.03 -11.14 26.36
CA ILE A 76 -9.15 -10.84 27.49
C ILE A 76 -8.99 -12.09 28.35
N ALA A 77 -7.74 -12.42 28.66
CA ALA A 77 -7.38 -13.41 29.67
C ALA A 77 -6.97 -12.65 30.93
N ILE A 78 -7.46 -13.08 32.09
CA ILE A 78 -7.19 -12.41 33.37
C ILE A 78 -6.88 -13.43 34.46
N GLU A 79 -5.97 -13.06 35.37
CA GLU A 79 -5.55 -13.93 36.47
C GLU A 79 -6.72 -14.38 37.35
N ARG A 80 -6.58 -15.57 37.94
CA ARG A 80 -7.62 -16.21 38.75
C ARG A 80 -7.96 -15.39 40.01
N ASP A 81 -6.95 -14.77 40.62
CA ASP A 81 -7.03 -14.01 41.86
C ASP A 81 -6.63 -12.56 41.58
N MET A 82 -7.62 -11.67 41.71
CA MET A 82 -7.50 -10.22 41.52
C MET A 82 -7.75 -9.47 42.83
N SER A 83 -7.62 -10.15 43.97
CA SER A 83 -7.73 -9.53 45.29
C SER A 83 -6.62 -8.50 45.54
N PRO A 84 -6.81 -7.52 46.44
CA PRO A 84 -5.77 -6.54 46.77
C PRO A 84 -4.47 -7.18 47.25
N ALA A 85 -4.55 -8.30 47.99
CA ALA A 85 -3.39 -9.05 48.42
C ALA A 85 -2.63 -9.64 47.23
N ALA A 86 -3.35 -10.22 46.27
CA ALA A 86 -2.76 -10.71 45.03
C ALA A 86 -2.13 -9.56 44.25
N LEU A 87 -2.86 -8.46 43.99
CA LEU A 87 -2.37 -7.31 43.21
C LEU A 87 -1.08 -6.69 43.78
N ASN A 88 -0.96 -6.63 45.11
CA ASN A 88 0.25 -6.12 45.78
C ASN A 88 1.45 -7.08 45.75
N GLN A 89 1.23 -8.35 45.39
CA GLN A 89 2.31 -9.32 45.23
C GLN A 89 3.04 -9.12 43.89
N ILE A 90 4.33 -8.85 43.97
CA ILE A 90 5.22 -8.67 42.80
C ILE A 90 6.24 -9.81 42.65
N ASP A 91 6.44 -10.64 43.68
CA ASP A 91 7.30 -11.83 43.58
C ASP A 91 6.65 -12.86 42.66
N MET A 92 7.33 -13.13 41.55
CA MET A 92 6.87 -14.07 40.52
C MET A 92 6.65 -15.47 41.07
N ASN A 93 7.48 -15.91 42.03
CA ASN A 93 7.38 -17.25 42.60
C ASN A 93 6.18 -17.43 43.53
N GLN A 94 5.56 -16.33 43.96
CA GLN A 94 4.43 -16.32 44.89
C GLN A 94 3.09 -16.07 44.17
N ARG A 95 3.07 -16.16 42.84
CA ARG A 95 1.88 -15.95 42.01
C ARG A 95 1.55 -17.22 41.20
N PRO A 96 0.90 -18.23 41.81
CA PRO A 96 0.67 -19.53 41.17
C PRO A 96 -0.29 -19.49 39.96
N HIS A 97 -1.02 -18.39 39.78
CA HIS A 97 -1.94 -18.16 38.66
C HIS A 97 -1.48 -17.05 37.72
N ALA A 98 -0.20 -16.70 37.78
CA ALA A 98 0.33 -15.62 36.96
C ALA A 98 0.21 -15.92 35.47
N ILE A 99 -0.22 -14.93 34.70
CA ILE A 99 -0.11 -15.00 33.25
C ILE A 99 1.36 -14.81 32.89
N SER A 100 1.90 -15.75 32.12
CA SER A 100 3.26 -15.65 31.59
C SER A 100 3.35 -16.20 30.18
N VAL A 101 4.21 -15.60 29.37
CA VAL A 101 4.36 -15.98 27.96
C VAL A 101 5.82 -16.15 27.64
N ASN A 102 6.11 -17.05 26.71
CA ASN A 102 7.44 -17.12 26.12
C ASN A 102 7.73 -15.80 25.43
N ASN A 103 8.87 -15.20 25.76
CA ASN A 103 9.29 -13.98 25.13
C ASN A 103 10.05 -14.31 23.86
N PRO A 104 9.49 -13.99 22.68
CA PRO A 104 10.21 -14.23 21.45
C PRO A 104 11.50 -13.38 21.41
N LEU A 105 11.57 -12.21 22.07
CA LEU A 105 12.76 -11.34 22.02
C LEU A 105 13.95 -11.79 22.87
N ALA A 106 13.80 -12.80 23.73
CA ALA A 106 14.84 -13.21 24.66
C ALA A 106 16.13 -13.77 24.00
N GLN A 107 16.07 -14.04 22.70
CA GLN A 107 17.20 -14.56 21.94
C GLN A 107 18.03 -13.47 21.24
N LEU A 108 17.75 -12.18 21.46
CA LEU A 108 18.26 -11.11 20.58
C LEU A 108 19.46 -10.37 21.17
N GLY A 109 20.65 -10.95 21.05
CA GLY A 109 21.91 -10.23 21.20
C GLY A 109 22.23 -9.69 22.60
N ASP A 110 23.43 -9.15 22.76
CA ASP A 110 23.90 -8.55 24.00
C ASP A 110 23.46 -7.08 24.08
N LEU A 111 22.48 -6.76 24.93
CA LEU A 111 22.02 -5.38 25.18
C LEU A 111 23.10 -4.48 25.82
N LEU A 112 24.20 -5.08 26.27
CA LEU A 112 25.38 -4.36 26.74
C LEU A 112 26.39 -4.04 25.63
N ASP A 113 26.16 -4.53 24.41
CA ASP A 113 27.03 -4.23 23.26
C ASP A 113 27.11 -2.69 23.05
N PRO A 114 28.33 -2.11 23.06
CA PRO A 114 28.50 -0.67 22.99
C PRO A 114 28.04 -0.08 21.66
N ASN A 115 28.14 -0.83 20.55
CA ASN A 115 27.70 -0.40 19.23
C ASN A 115 26.19 -0.42 19.12
N LEU A 116 25.53 -1.47 19.64
CA LEU A 116 24.06 -1.53 19.71
C LEU A 116 23.52 -0.36 20.55
N ARG A 117 24.12 -0.10 21.71
CA ARG A 117 23.74 1.03 22.58
C ARG A 117 23.90 2.37 21.89
N LYS A 118 25.01 2.57 21.19
CA LYS A 118 25.24 3.77 20.39
C LYS A 118 24.15 3.92 19.32
N MET A 119 23.88 2.87 18.55
CA MET A 119 22.87 2.88 17.50
C MET A 119 21.47 3.18 18.05
N LEU A 120 21.06 2.55 19.16
CA LEU A 120 19.79 2.84 19.83
C LEU A 120 19.67 4.30 20.25
N SER A 121 20.72 4.86 20.87
CA SER A 121 20.72 6.25 21.33
C SER A 121 20.65 7.29 20.20
N CYS A 122 21.02 6.90 18.97
CA CYS A 122 20.93 7.77 17.80
C CYS A 122 19.53 7.77 17.16
N VAL A 123 18.65 6.83 17.53
CA VAL A 123 17.37 6.62 16.84
C VAL A 123 16.17 6.82 17.77
N VAL A 124 16.30 6.46 19.05
CA VAL A 124 15.19 6.51 20.00
C VAL A 124 15.52 7.44 21.15
N GLU A 125 14.71 8.48 21.32
CA GLU A 125 14.78 9.37 22.48
C GLU A 125 14.43 8.61 23.77
N ASP A 126 15.06 8.98 24.88
CA ASP A 126 14.84 8.39 26.22
C ASP A 126 14.99 6.86 26.31
N VAL A 127 15.77 6.24 25.40
CA VAL A 127 16.09 4.81 25.47
C VAL A 127 17.12 4.53 26.57
N GLN A 128 16.79 3.59 27.46
CA GLN A 128 17.65 3.15 28.56
C GLN A 128 17.87 1.63 28.45
N PRO A 129 18.91 1.18 27.73
CA PRO A 129 19.24 -0.23 27.61
C PRO A 129 19.93 -0.76 28.88
N MET A 130 19.28 -1.69 29.55
CA MET A 130 19.76 -2.43 30.73
C MET A 130 20.10 -3.87 30.34
N GLN A 131 20.76 -4.62 31.23
CA GLN A 131 21.25 -5.97 30.92
C GLN A 131 20.16 -6.97 30.47
N LYS A 132 18.94 -6.83 30.98
CA LYS A 132 17.81 -7.74 30.67
C LYS A 132 16.56 -7.02 30.18
N MET A 133 16.64 -5.71 29.96
CA MET A 133 15.49 -4.89 29.61
C MET A 133 15.92 -3.63 28.86
N ILE A 134 15.12 -3.16 27.92
CA ILE A 134 15.23 -1.79 27.38
C ILE A 134 14.02 -1.02 27.85
N LYS A 135 14.25 0.08 28.57
CA LYS A 135 13.17 1.01 28.91
C LYS A 135 13.10 2.10 27.84
N VAL A 136 11.89 2.39 27.37
CA VAL A 136 11.60 3.42 26.37
C VAL A 136 10.35 4.18 26.83
N GLY A 137 10.55 5.39 27.35
CA GLY A 137 9.48 6.13 28.02
C GLY A 137 8.84 5.32 29.16
N GLN A 138 7.54 5.04 29.04
CA GLN A 138 6.76 4.23 29.99
C GLN A 138 6.80 2.71 29.74
N TYR A 139 7.36 2.27 28.61
CA TYR A 139 7.39 0.87 28.22
C TYR A 139 8.71 0.21 28.57
N ALA A 140 8.65 -1.11 28.76
CA ALA A 140 9.80 -1.97 29.00
C ALA A 140 9.77 -3.16 28.03
N LEU A 141 10.85 -3.32 27.28
CA LEU A 141 11.14 -4.51 26.48
C LEU A 141 12.01 -5.43 27.32
N HIS A 142 11.47 -6.56 27.76
CA HIS A 142 12.23 -7.55 28.50
C HIS A 142 12.97 -8.48 27.54
N HIS A 143 14.14 -8.96 27.96
CA HIS A 143 14.97 -9.93 27.24
C HIS A 143 14.95 -11.32 27.92
N GLU A 144 14.09 -11.51 28.92
CA GLU A 144 13.97 -12.79 29.62
C GLU A 144 13.15 -13.78 28.80
N ASN A 145 13.52 -15.07 28.77
CA ASN A 145 12.85 -16.13 27.98
C ASN A 145 11.36 -16.26 28.26
N VAL A 146 10.93 -15.90 29.47
CA VAL A 146 9.54 -15.88 29.88
C VAL A 146 9.28 -14.50 30.48
N ILE A 147 8.20 -13.86 30.04
CA ILE A 147 7.73 -12.60 30.62
C ILE A 147 6.46 -12.89 31.39
N GLN A 148 6.40 -12.40 32.62
CA GLN A 148 5.21 -12.41 33.45
C GLN A 148 4.54 -11.03 33.43
N PHE A 149 3.21 -11.00 33.34
CA PHE A 149 2.45 -9.74 33.35
C PHE A 149 2.25 -9.29 34.79
N VAL A 150 3.20 -8.52 35.33
CA VAL A 150 3.21 -8.09 36.74
C VAL A 150 2.22 -6.97 36.99
N LYS A 151 2.07 -6.01 36.10
CA LYS A 151 1.21 -4.86 36.36
C LYS A 151 -0.14 -4.95 35.67
N ALA A 152 -0.19 -5.45 34.44
CA ALA A 152 -1.45 -5.60 33.69
C ALA A 152 -2.37 -6.69 34.27
N ARG A 153 -1.78 -7.79 34.78
CA ARG A 153 -2.51 -8.99 35.27
C ARG A 153 -3.48 -9.60 34.25
N SER A 154 -3.33 -9.22 32.98
CA SER A 154 -4.24 -9.56 31.90
C SER A 154 -3.51 -9.57 30.55
N HIS A 155 -4.09 -10.27 29.57
CA HIS A 155 -3.63 -10.27 28.19
C HIS A 155 -4.80 -10.13 27.22
N VAL A 156 -4.76 -9.12 26.35
CA VAL A 156 -5.78 -8.88 25.31
C VAL A 156 -5.33 -9.46 23.97
N PHE A 157 -6.25 -10.12 23.29
CA PHE A 157 -6.02 -10.80 22.01
C PHE A 157 -7.22 -10.61 21.07
N THR A 158 -7.01 -10.95 19.79
CA THR A 158 -8.07 -10.88 18.76
C THR A 158 -8.59 -12.29 18.50
N VAL A 159 -9.91 -12.41 18.32
CA VAL A 159 -10.57 -13.65 17.90
C VAL A 159 -11.28 -13.39 16.58
N LEU A 160 -11.12 -14.31 15.63
CA LEU A 160 -11.77 -14.24 14.33
C LEU A 160 -12.68 -15.45 14.13
N LEU A 161 -13.91 -15.19 13.68
CA LEU A 161 -14.89 -16.19 13.28
C LEU A 161 -14.67 -16.59 11.83
N PHE A 162 -14.64 -17.89 11.58
CA PHE A 162 -14.47 -18.48 10.25
C PHE A 162 -15.66 -19.37 9.92
N TRP A 163 -16.06 -19.40 8.66
CA TRP A 163 -16.95 -20.42 8.13
C TRP A 163 -16.16 -21.65 7.68
N ASP A 164 -16.38 -22.78 8.33
CA ASP A 164 -15.87 -24.08 7.89
C ASP A 164 -16.83 -24.67 6.86
N ALA A 165 -16.47 -24.53 5.59
CA ALA A 165 -17.29 -25.03 4.47
C ALA A 165 -17.33 -26.57 4.41
N GLU A 166 -16.38 -27.28 5.00
CA GLU A 166 -16.38 -28.75 5.03
C GLU A 166 -17.37 -29.26 6.07
N HIS A 167 -17.34 -28.67 7.28
CA HIS A 167 -18.18 -29.10 8.41
C HIS A 167 -19.49 -28.32 8.54
N GLN A 168 -19.70 -27.28 7.71
CA GLN A 168 -20.87 -26.40 7.71
C GLN A 168 -21.12 -25.75 9.09
N CYS A 169 -20.05 -25.30 9.74
CA CYS A 169 -20.12 -24.68 11.06
C CYS A 169 -19.20 -23.46 11.17
N VAL A 170 -19.45 -22.64 12.18
CA VAL A 170 -18.58 -21.52 12.53
C VAL A 170 -17.52 -21.96 13.53
N VAL A 171 -16.27 -21.62 13.25
CA VAL A 171 -15.14 -21.90 14.14
C VAL A 171 -14.41 -20.64 14.54
N GLU A 172 -13.89 -20.62 15.76
CA GLU A 172 -13.13 -19.51 16.31
C GLU A 172 -11.62 -19.79 16.20
N ARG A 173 -10.87 -18.75 15.84
CA ARG A 173 -9.40 -18.75 15.89
C ARG A 173 -8.90 -17.52 16.62
N VAL A 174 -7.97 -17.72 17.54
CA VAL A 174 -7.20 -16.65 18.15
C VAL A 174 -6.13 -16.21 17.17
N ILE A 175 -6.06 -14.91 16.96
CA ILE A 175 -5.03 -14.24 16.16
C ILE A 175 -4.14 -13.47 17.12
N ASP A 176 -3.02 -14.07 17.49
CA ASP A 176 -1.99 -13.42 18.29
C ASP A 176 -0.58 -13.89 17.89
N PRO A 177 0.11 -13.13 17.01
CA PRO A 177 1.45 -13.52 16.54
C PRO A 177 2.51 -13.47 17.65
N THR A 178 2.23 -12.87 18.81
CA THR A 178 3.16 -12.91 19.96
C THR A 178 3.10 -14.23 20.72
N LEU A 179 1.97 -14.95 20.66
CA LEU A 179 1.77 -16.22 21.35
C LEU A 179 2.05 -17.42 20.45
N GLU A 180 1.64 -17.33 19.18
CA GLU A 180 1.83 -18.37 18.19
C GLU A 180 2.25 -17.76 16.86
N PRO A 181 3.53 -17.87 16.49
CA PRO A 181 4.01 -17.32 15.23
C PRO A 181 3.69 -18.20 14.01
N ALA A 182 3.31 -19.46 14.21
CA ALA A 182 3.02 -20.37 13.11
C ALA A 182 1.66 -20.14 12.44
N GLY A 183 0.74 -19.42 13.09
CA GLY A 183 -0.60 -19.20 12.55
C GLY A 183 -1.67 -18.88 13.59
N PRO A 184 -2.91 -18.62 13.14
CA PRO A 184 -4.07 -18.58 14.02
C PRO A 184 -4.26 -19.95 14.68
N PHE A 185 -4.72 -19.97 15.94
CA PHE A 185 -4.85 -21.21 16.71
C PHE A 185 -6.22 -21.31 17.40
N PRO A 186 -6.68 -22.53 17.75
CA PRO A 186 -7.96 -22.69 18.44
C PRO A 186 -7.98 -22.02 19.82
N PHE A 187 -9.13 -21.49 20.21
CA PHE A 187 -9.31 -20.84 21.52
C PHE A 187 -8.95 -21.76 22.71
N ALA A 188 -9.17 -23.08 22.57
CA ALA A 188 -8.96 -24.06 23.64
C ALA A 188 -7.51 -24.16 24.17
N VAL A 189 -6.50 -23.88 23.33
CA VAL A 189 -5.08 -23.97 23.74
C VAL A 189 -4.53 -22.66 24.31
N LEU A 190 -5.35 -21.60 24.39
CA LEU A 190 -4.90 -20.28 24.81
C LEU A 190 -4.32 -20.27 26.24
N ARG A 191 -4.92 -21.03 27.17
CA ARG A 191 -4.42 -21.11 28.55
C ARG A 191 -3.01 -21.70 28.64
N ASP A 192 -2.72 -22.68 27.79
CA ASP A 192 -1.39 -23.30 27.70
C ASP A 192 -0.36 -22.31 27.14
N LYS A 193 -0.75 -21.53 26.12
CA LYS A 193 0.11 -20.47 25.54
C LYS A 193 0.43 -19.36 26.55
N LEU A 194 -0.46 -19.14 27.53
CA LEU A 194 -0.33 -18.14 28.60
C LEU A 194 0.21 -18.73 29.92
N ASN A 195 0.56 -20.03 29.94
CA ASN A 195 0.95 -20.78 31.15
C ASN A 195 -0.01 -20.55 32.35
N ALA A 196 -1.31 -20.37 32.09
CA ALA A 196 -2.29 -19.94 33.07
C ALA A 196 -3.56 -20.81 33.00
N PRO A 197 -3.53 -22.06 33.52
CA PRO A 197 -4.61 -23.04 33.38
C PRO A 197 -5.92 -22.62 34.06
N GLU A 198 -5.83 -21.76 35.09
CA GLU A 198 -6.99 -21.31 35.88
C GLU A 198 -7.42 -19.87 35.54
N CYS A 199 -6.84 -19.24 34.52
CA CYS A 199 -7.25 -17.88 34.14
C CYS A 199 -8.70 -17.85 33.64
N PHE A 200 -9.37 -16.73 33.86
CA PHE A 200 -10.68 -16.47 33.26
C PHE A 200 -10.47 -15.91 31.85
N LEU A 201 -11.23 -16.47 30.89
CA LEU A 201 -11.24 -16.03 29.51
C LEU A 201 -12.58 -15.37 29.22
N LEU A 202 -12.53 -14.15 28.71
CA LEU A 202 -13.71 -13.37 28.35
C LEU A 202 -13.58 -12.89 26.90
N THR A 203 -14.72 -12.71 26.24
CA THR A 203 -14.80 -12.19 24.86
C THR A 203 -15.82 -11.06 24.77
N ALA A 204 -15.65 -10.19 23.78
CA ALA A 204 -16.56 -9.11 23.44
C ALA A 204 -16.63 -8.91 21.93
N CYS A 205 -17.80 -8.52 21.43
CA CYS A 205 -17.89 -7.83 20.14
C CYS A 205 -17.07 -6.53 20.16
N LEU A 206 -16.77 -5.98 18.99
CA LEU A 206 -16.15 -4.66 18.89
C LEU A 206 -17.02 -3.60 19.60
N LEU A 207 -16.40 -2.78 20.46
CA LEU A 207 -17.05 -1.86 21.41
C LEU A 207 -17.95 -2.50 22.49
N GLY A 208 -18.00 -3.83 22.59
CA GLY A 208 -18.81 -4.53 23.59
C GLY A 208 -18.14 -4.64 24.97
N ASN A 209 -18.90 -5.06 25.96
CA ASN A 209 -18.40 -5.44 27.28
C ASN A 209 -17.83 -6.87 27.24
N PHE A 210 -16.70 -7.10 27.92
CA PHE A 210 -16.15 -8.44 28.08
C PHE A 210 -17.06 -9.33 28.93
N ARG A 211 -17.45 -10.48 28.37
CA ARG A 211 -18.35 -11.44 29.02
C ARG A 211 -17.70 -12.81 29.15
N LEU A 212 -18.04 -13.51 30.24
CA LEU A 212 -17.71 -14.92 30.39
C LEU A 212 -18.58 -15.74 29.44
N ARG A 213 -17.98 -16.76 28.80
CA ARG A 213 -18.71 -17.73 27.99
C ARG A 213 -18.57 -19.12 28.60
N SER A 214 -19.70 -19.81 28.72
CA SER A 214 -19.78 -21.16 29.30
C SER A 214 -18.84 -22.14 28.58
N ALA A 215 -18.71 -22.00 27.26
CA ALA A 215 -17.85 -22.81 26.40
C ALA A 215 -16.34 -22.71 26.75
N TYR A 216 -15.90 -21.67 27.46
CA TYR A 216 -14.49 -21.43 27.76
C TYR A 216 -14.11 -21.68 29.21
N LEU A 217 -15.08 -21.96 30.09
CA LEU A 217 -14.84 -22.18 31.50
C LEU A 217 -14.21 -23.56 31.75
N THR A 218 -13.25 -23.62 32.67
CA THR A 218 -12.75 -24.90 33.19
C THR A 218 -13.86 -25.62 33.97
N HIS A 219 -13.72 -26.93 34.19
CA HIS A 219 -14.70 -27.67 34.99
C HIS A 219 -14.89 -27.09 36.41
N GLY A 220 -13.79 -26.62 37.02
CA GLY A 220 -13.83 -25.92 38.31
C GLY A 220 -14.62 -24.61 38.22
N GLN A 221 -14.32 -23.78 37.22
CA GLN A 221 -15.02 -22.51 36.99
C GLN A 221 -16.52 -22.72 36.68
N GLN A 222 -16.89 -23.74 35.92
CA GLN A 222 -18.29 -24.08 35.66
C GLN A 222 -19.05 -24.39 36.94
N LYS A 223 -18.42 -25.18 37.85
CA LYS A 223 -19.01 -25.49 39.15
C LYS A 223 -19.22 -24.23 39.98
N GLU A 224 -18.23 -23.34 40.05
CA GLU A 224 -18.37 -22.08 40.78
C GLU A 224 -19.48 -21.19 40.22
N ILE A 225 -19.64 -21.14 38.89
CA ILE A 225 -20.74 -20.41 38.25
C ILE A 225 -22.09 -21.03 38.60
N ILE A 226 -22.20 -22.37 38.60
CA ILE A 226 -23.42 -23.07 39.01
C ILE A 226 -23.72 -22.80 40.49
N ASP A 227 -22.72 -22.77 41.36
CA ASP A 227 -22.91 -22.50 42.79
C ASP A 227 -23.43 -21.06 43.02
N ASN A 228 -23.04 -20.10 42.17
CA ASN A 228 -23.48 -18.70 42.28
C ASN A 228 -24.80 -18.37 41.54
N LEU A 229 -25.04 -18.95 40.35
CA LEU A 229 -26.20 -18.64 39.50
C LEU A 229 -27.28 -19.75 39.50
N GLY A 230 -26.97 -20.92 40.03
CA GLY A 230 -27.80 -22.13 40.04
C GLY A 230 -27.75 -22.95 38.74
N SER A 231 -27.31 -22.37 37.62
CA SER A 231 -27.18 -23.08 36.33
C SER A 231 -26.24 -22.34 35.39
N LEU A 232 -25.56 -23.07 34.51
CA LEU A 232 -24.65 -22.49 33.52
C LEU A 232 -25.37 -21.67 32.44
N ASP A 233 -26.60 -22.05 32.07
CA ASP A 233 -27.38 -21.40 31.00
C ASP A 233 -27.74 -19.94 31.33
N LYS A 234 -27.88 -19.62 32.62
CA LYS A 234 -28.16 -18.25 33.08
C LYS A 234 -27.00 -17.29 32.82
N LEU A 235 -25.77 -17.78 32.67
CA LEU A 235 -24.58 -16.94 32.52
C LEU A 235 -24.68 -15.97 31.32
N GLN A 236 -25.33 -16.37 30.24
CA GLN A 236 -25.51 -15.50 29.06
C GLN A 236 -26.73 -14.57 29.17
N ALA A 237 -27.63 -14.84 30.11
CA ALA A 237 -28.89 -14.09 30.27
C ALA A 237 -28.81 -12.97 31.31
N ILE A 238 -27.81 -13.00 32.21
CA ILE A 238 -27.64 -11.98 33.24
C ILE A 238 -27.20 -10.65 32.65
N GLY A 239 -27.71 -9.56 33.21
CA GLY A 239 -27.33 -8.19 32.83
C GLY A 239 -25.92 -7.82 33.27
N ARG A 240 -25.45 -6.64 32.84
CA ARG A 240 -24.09 -6.16 33.12
C ARG A 240 -23.73 -6.15 34.60
N ASP A 241 -24.56 -5.51 35.41
CA ASP A 241 -24.26 -5.31 36.83
C ASP A 241 -24.19 -6.64 37.59
N GLU A 242 -25.03 -7.61 37.20
CA GLU A 242 -25.04 -8.94 37.79
C GLU A 242 -23.82 -9.76 37.37
N HIS A 243 -23.43 -9.71 36.09
CA HIS A 243 -22.19 -10.31 35.61
C HIS A 243 -20.96 -9.71 36.29
N ASN A 244 -20.91 -8.39 36.48
CA ASN A 244 -19.79 -7.72 37.13
C ASN A 244 -19.71 -8.07 38.63
N ARG A 245 -20.86 -8.18 39.33
CA ARG A 245 -20.89 -8.69 40.72
C ARG A 245 -20.38 -10.13 40.80
N LEU A 246 -20.88 -11.00 39.92
CA LEU A 246 -20.42 -12.39 39.84
C LEU A 246 -18.91 -12.46 39.62
N PHE A 247 -18.38 -11.70 38.68
CA PHE A 247 -16.96 -11.72 38.36
C PHE A 247 -16.08 -11.25 39.54
N ARG A 248 -16.50 -10.21 40.28
CA ARG A 248 -15.83 -9.78 41.52
C ARG A 248 -15.87 -10.87 42.58
N THR A 249 -17.00 -11.55 42.76
CA THR A 249 -17.12 -12.69 43.69
C THR A 249 -16.17 -13.83 43.33
N LEU A 250 -16.02 -14.13 42.04
CA LEU A 250 -15.15 -15.21 41.59
C LEU A 250 -13.67 -14.86 41.80
N THR A 251 -13.25 -13.65 41.43
CA THR A 251 -11.83 -13.26 41.40
C THR A 251 -11.32 -12.59 42.68
N GLY A 252 -12.21 -12.12 43.55
CA GLY A 252 -11.86 -11.31 44.71
C GLY A 252 -11.53 -9.85 44.37
N ALA A 253 -11.78 -9.40 43.13
CA ALA A 253 -11.53 -8.02 42.71
C ALA A 253 -12.36 -7.00 43.52
N GLU A 254 -11.69 -5.96 44.00
CA GLU A 254 -12.35 -4.81 44.62
C GLU A 254 -12.92 -3.85 43.59
N ALA A 255 -13.98 -3.11 43.96
CA ALA A 255 -14.58 -2.10 43.10
C ALA A 255 -13.55 -0.99 42.76
N GLY A 256 -13.45 -0.64 41.48
CA GLY A 256 -12.48 0.34 40.98
C GLY A 256 -11.03 -0.18 40.89
N SER A 257 -10.76 -1.45 41.20
CA SER A 257 -9.45 -2.06 40.95
C SER A 257 -9.27 -2.43 39.47
N ILE A 258 -8.04 -2.75 39.05
CA ILE A 258 -7.76 -3.20 37.68
C ILE A 258 -8.46 -4.52 37.30
N GLY A 259 -8.92 -5.29 38.31
CA GLY A 259 -9.70 -6.50 38.14
C GLY A 259 -11.20 -6.26 38.07
N ASP A 260 -11.66 -5.02 38.24
CA ASP A 260 -13.06 -4.66 38.17
C ASP A 260 -13.53 -4.48 36.71
N PRO A 261 -14.51 -5.27 36.22
CA PRO A 261 -15.06 -5.10 34.89
C PRO A 261 -15.66 -3.72 34.59
N ASP A 262 -16.07 -2.96 35.62
CA ASP A 262 -16.55 -1.59 35.42
C ASP A 262 -15.44 -0.60 35.02
N PHE A 263 -14.17 -0.97 35.23
CA PHE A 263 -13.01 -0.17 34.86
C PHE A 263 -12.34 -0.65 33.56
N TRP A 264 -12.89 -1.69 32.93
CA TRP A 264 -12.41 -2.18 31.65
C TRP A 264 -13.08 -1.44 30.50
N SER A 265 -12.27 -0.99 29.55
CA SER A 265 -12.78 -0.52 28.27
C SER A 265 -12.69 -1.62 27.22
N TYR A 266 -13.37 -1.41 26.09
CA TYR A 266 -13.26 -2.29 24.92
C TYR A 266 -11.82 -2.42 24.39
N ILE A 267 -10.90 -1.50 24.73
CA ILE A 267 -9.49 -1.59 24.33
C ILE A 267 -8.61 -2.35 25.33
N ASN A 268 -8.82 -2.17 26.64
CA ASN A 268 -8.18 -2.94 27.74
C ASN A 268 -8.67 -2.47 29.13
N ASN A 269 -8.17 -3.12 30.20
CA ASN A 269 -8.05 -2.54 31.53
C ASN A 269 -6.91 -1.50 31.58
N PHE A 270 -7.19 -0.31 32.13
CA PHE A 270 -6.22 0.79 32.18
C PHE A 270 -5.39 0.77 33.46
N HIS A 271 -4.11 1.11 33.34
CA HIS A 271 -3.21 1.42 34.46
C HIS A 271 -2.42 2.67 34.07
N ASP A 272 -2.42 3.70 34.92
CA ASP A 272 -1.68 4.97 34.74
C ASP A 272 -1.86 5.65 33.36
N ALA A 273 -3.04 5.53 32.75
CA ALA A 273 -3.35 6.15 31.47
C ALA A 273 -3.82 7.61 31.63
N ASP A 274 -3.79 8.38 30.53
CA ASP A 274 -4.44 9.68 30.44
C ASP A 274 -5.94 9.53 30.81
N GLU A 275 -6.34 10.20 31.89
CA GLU A 275 -7.69 10.13 32.46
C GLU A 275 -8.76 10.52 31.43
N GLN A 276 -8.45 11.47 30.54
CA GLN A 276 -9.37 11.88 29.48
C GLN A 276 -9.58 10.76 28.47
N TYR A 277 -8.48 10.19 27.95
CA TYR A 277 -8.53 9.08 27.00
C TYR A 277 -9.27 7.87 27.57
N GLN A 278 -9.00 7.54 28.85
CA GLN A 278 -9.68 6.47 29.54
C GLN A 278 -11.20 6.70 29.62
N ASN A 279 -11.62 7.90 30.02
CA ASN A 279 -13.04 8.24 30.14
C ASN A 279 -13.76 8.17 28.79
N GLU A 280 -13.13 8.65 27.70
CA GLU A 280 -13.67 8.55 26.34
C GLU A 280 -13.91 7.08 25.94
N LYS A 281 -12.93 6.19 26.17
CA LYS A 281 -13.07 4.77 25.79
C LYS A 281 -14.08 4.03 26.65
N LEU A 282 -14.19 4.36 27.94
CA LEU A 282 -15.22 3.80 28.81
C LEU A 282 -16.63 4.20 28.37
N GLN A 283 -16.85 5.45 27.94
CA GLN A 283 -18.15 5.90 27.43
C GLN A 283 -18.60 5.15 26.16
N MET A 284 -17.64 4.69 25.36
CA MET A 284 -17.91 3.90 24.16
C MET A 284 -18.12 2.41 24.45
N THR A 285 -17.66 1.93 25.61
CA THR A 285 -17.70 0.51 25.97
C THR A 285 -19.13 0.07 26.31
N GLY A 286 -19.57 -0.99 25.64
CA GLY A 286 -20.94 -1.53 25.69
C GLY A 286 -21.82 -1.13 24.51
N GLN A 287 -21.43 -0.13 23.71
CA GLN A 287 -22.20 0.24 22.52
C GLN A 287 -22.28 -0.90 21.48
N GLY A 288 -21.30 -1.81 21.50
CA GLY A 288 -21.28 -3.01 20.67
C GLY A 288 -22.09 -4.20 21.19
N ASP A 289 -22.69 -4.13 22.39
CA ASP A 289 -23.39 -5.28 22.99
C ASP A 289 -24.61 -5.71 22.15
N GLU A 290 -25.24 -4.77 21.43
CA GLU A 290 -26.36 -5.03 20.50
C GLU A 290 -25.97 -5.95 19.33
N ILE A 291 -24.68 -6.01 18.98
CA ILE A 291 -24.19 -6.83 17.86
C ILE A 291 -24.32 -8.32 18.20
N TRP A 292 -24.07 -8.70 19.46
CA TRP A 292 -23.89 -10.10 19.85
C TRP A 292 -25.11 -11.00 19.57
N PRO A 293 -26.35 -10.62 19.94
CA PRO A 293 -27.53 -11.43 19.62
C PRO A 293 -27.71 -11.67 18.12
N HIS A 294 -27.42 -10.65 17.30
CA HIS A 294 -27.52 -10.74 15.84
C HIS A 294 -26.43 -11.64 15.24
N VAL A 295 -25.23 -11.65 15.81
CA VAL A 295 -24.17 -12.59 15.39
C VAL A 295 -24.56 -14.03 15.72
N MET A 296 -25.09 -14.30 16.92
CA MET A 296 -25.57 -15.65 17.26
C MET A 296 -26.72 -16.08 16.34
N ALA A 297 -27.67 -15.19 16.06
CA ALA A 297 -28.76 -15.46 15.13
C ALA A 297 -28.26 -15.70 13.70
N LEU A 298 -27.21 -14.98 13.25
CA LEU A 298 -26.58 -15.19 11.95
C LEU A 298 -25.94 -16.57 11.87
N ILE A 299 -25.18 -16.97 12.90
CA ILE A 299 -24.53 -18.29 12.98
C ILE A 299 -25.59 -19.38 12.95
N GLU A 300 -26.59 -19.30 13.82
CA GLU A 300 -27.68 -20.29 13.89
C GLU A 300 -28.44 -20.38 12.57
N ALA A 301 -28.81 -19.24 11.97
CA ALA A 301 -29.48 -19.22 10.68
C ALA A 301 -28.61 -19.81 9.57
N ARG A 302 -27.30 -19.53 9.57
CA ARG A 302 -26.38 -20.04 8.55
C ARG A 302 -26.15 -21.54 8.67
N GLU A 303 -25.88 -22.04 9.88
CA GLU A 303 -25.64 -23.46 10.17
C GLU A 303 -26.89 -24.32 9.93
N ASN A 304 -28.08 -23.76 10.14
CA ASN A 304 -29.36 -24.43 9.87
C ASN A 304 -29.94 -24.13 8.47
N HIS A 305 -29.17 -23.48 7.57
CA HIS A 305 -29.58 -23.15 6.20
C HIS A 305 -30.89 -22.36 6.08
N LEU A 306 -31.15 -21.44 7.00
CA LEU A 306 -32.34 -20.60 7.00
C LEU A 306 -32.23 -19.48 5.96
N TYR A 307 -33.35 -19.15 5.29
CA TYR A 307 -33.39 -18.06 4.29
C TYR A 307 -33.22 -16.66 4.91
N THR A 308 -33.33 -16.54 6.24
CA THR A 308 -33.21 -15.29 7.00
C THR A 308 -31.78 -14.79 7.12
N THR A 309 -30.76 -15.59 6.79
CA THR A 309 -29.34 -15.22 6.92
C THR A 309 -29.01 -13.88 6.24
N GLY A 310 -29.52 -13.64 5.03
CA GLY A 310 -29.27 -12.40 4.29
C GLY A 310 -29.88 -11.17 4.99
N MET A 311 -31.07 -11.32 5.57
CA MET A 311 -31.75 -10.24 6.30
C MET A 311 -30.99 -9.88 7.58
N ILE A 312 -30.60 -10.88 8.38
CA ILE A 312 -29.81 -10.68 9.61
C ILE A 312 -28.46 -10.03 9.30
N ARG A 313 -27.84 -10.42 8.19
CA ARG A 313 -26.60 -9.78 7.72
C ARG A 313 -26.82 -8.30 7.39
N THR A 314 -27.88 -7.94 6.68
CA THR A 314 -28.19 -6.52 6.37
C THR A 314 -28.46 -5.72 7.64
N GLU A 315 -29.11 -6.30 8.65
CA GLU A 315 -29.28 -5.67 9.97
C GLU A 315 -27.94 -5.44 10.67
N LEU A 316 -27.05 -6.44 10.67
CA LEU A 316 -25.68 -6.30 11.18
C LEU A 316 -24.90 -5.20 10.46
N GLU A 317 -24.95 -5.14 9.14
CA GLU A 317 -24.35 -4.07 8.33
C GLU A 317 -24.88 -2.70 8.77
N SER A 318 -26.20 -2.57 8.97
CA SER A 318 -26.80 -1.33 9.45
C SER A 318 -26.36 -0.95 10.86
N ILE A 319 -26.21 -1.91 11.78
CA ILE A 319 -25.72 -1.67 13.14
C ILE A 319 -24.26 -1.19 13.09
N VAL A 320 -23.41 -1.87 12.32
CA VAL A 320 -21.99 -1.51 12.15
C VAL A 320 -21.83 -0.09 11.60
N THR A 321 -22.59 0.27 10.56
CA THR A 321 -22.58 1.62 9.99
C THR A 321 -23.07 2.67 10.98
N ARG A 322 -24.17 2.40 11.70
CA ARG A 322 -24.74 3.31 12.71
C ARG A 322 -23.76 3.58 13.85
N LEU A 323 -23.01 2.56 14.27
CA LEU A 323 -22.00 2.66 15.33
C LEU A 323 -20.69 3.32 14.85
N GLN A 324 -20.53 3.57 13.55
CA GLN A 324 -19.30 4.13 12.97
C GLN A 324 -18.03 3.34 13.31
N LEU A 325 -18.15 2.00 13.42
CA LEU A 325 -17.06 1.14 13.91
C LEU A 325 -15.75 1.32 13.13
N GLU A 326 -15.81 1.41 11.80
CA GLU A 326 -14.61 1.54 10.97
C GLU A 326 -13.79 2.78 11.33
N SER A 327 -14.44 3.93 11.48
CA SER A 327 -13.79 5.21 11.83
C SER A 327 -13.15 5.15 13.22
N ILE A 328 -13.90 4.62 14.20
CA ILE A 328 -13.46 4.48 15.59
C ILE A 328 -12.21 3.59 15.67
N LEU A 329 -12.27 2.42 15.02
CA LEU A 329 -11.18 1.44 15.06
C LEU A 329 -9.94 1.93 14.31
N ALA A 330 -10.11 2.66 13.20
CA ALA A 330 -9.01 3.30 12.50
C ALA A 330 -8.30 4.34 13.38
N ASN A 331 -9.07 5.20 14.07
CA ASN A 331 -8.52 6.18 15.01
C ASN A 331 -7.80 5.52 16.20
N ASP A 332 -8.38 4.45 16.75
CA ASP A 332 -7.74 3.69 17.84
C ASP A 332 -6.40 3.08 17.44
N ALA A 333 -6.33 2.53 16.22
CA ALA A 333 -5.12 1.96 15.68
C ALA A 333 -4.07 3.03 15.39
N PHE A 334 -4.48 4.20 14.89
CA PHE A 334 -3.59 5.36 14.72
C PHE A 334 -2.96 5.80 16.04
N LEU A 335 -3.77 5.96 17.09
CA LEU A 335 -3.27 6.31 18.44
C LEU A 335 -2.39 5.19 19.03
N ALA A 336 -2.76 3.92 18.79
CA ALA A 336 -1.95 2.78 19.20
C ALA A 336 -0.58 2.77 18.52
N GLU A 337 -0.51 3.12 17.24
CA GLU A 337 0.74 3.21 16.47
C GLU A 337 1.66 4.30 17.03
N GLN A 338 1.14 5.52 17.22
CA GLN A 338 1.90 6.62 17.85
C GLN A 338 2.41 6.23 19.24
N ALA A 339 1.56 5.61 20.06
CA ALA A 339 1.93 5.23 21.42
C ALA A 339 2.97 4.11 21.49
N LEU A 340 3.16 3.33 20.41
CA LEU A 340 4.11 2.22 20.35
C LEU A 340 5.32 2.51 19.44
N GLU A 341 5.38 3.69 18.83
CA GLU A 341 6.40 4.06 17.85
C GLU A 341 7.83 3.88 18.37
N ALA A 342 8.15 4.46 19.52
CA ALA A 342 9.50 4.36 20.08
C ALA A 342 9.91 2.91 20.42
N LEU A 343 8.93 2.08 20.79
CA LEU A 343 9.12 0.65 21.05
C LEU A 343 9.43 -0.12 19.75
N ALA A 344 8.70 0.22 18.69
CA ALA A 344 8.88 -0.36 17.38
C ALA A 344 10.24 0.02 16.80
N ASP A 345 10.63 1.28 16.88
CA ASP A 345 11.93 1.76 16.42
C ASP A 345 13.07 1.05 17.17
N CYS A 346 12.95 0.86 18.50
CA CYS A 346 13.90 0.05 19.27
C CYS A 346 14.01 -1.39 18.74
N ALA A 347 12.88 -2.06 18.54
CA ALA A 347 12.88 -3.43 18.04
C ALA A 347 13.42 -3.53 16.61
N ILE A 348 13.15 -2.56 15.75
CA ILE A 348 13.70 -2.46 14.39
C ILE A 348 15.21 -2.35 14.45
N ILE A 349 15.75 -1.46 15.29
CA ILE A 349 17.19 -1.26 15.43
C ILE A 349 17.90 -2.51 15.96
N ILE A 350 17.32 -3.24 16.91
CA ILE A 350 17.89 -4.49 17.41
C ILE A 350 17.95 -5.54 16.30
N VAL A 351 16.85 -5.70 15.53
CA VAL A 351 16.81 -6.67 14.44
C VAL A 351 17.78 -6.28 13.32
N TYR A 352 17.85 -4.99 12.98
CA TYR A 352 18.82 -4.44 12.04
C TYR A 352 20.26 -4.65 12.50
N PHE A 353 20.59 -4.35 13.75
CA PHE A 353 21.93 -4.54 14.30
C PHE A 353 22.39 -6.00 14.20
N ASN A 354 21.52 -6.96 14.53
CA ASN A 354 21.84 -8.38 14.40
C ASN A 354 22.08 -8.77 12.93
N SER A 355 21.29 -8.26 11.99
CA SER A 355 21.51 -8.46 10.56
C SER A 355 22.82 -7.82 10.07
N LEU A 356 23.15 -6.64 10.57
CA LEU A 356 24.39 -5.93 10.26
C LEU A 356 25.61 -6.67 10.79
N GLN A 357 25.56 -7.18 12.03
CA GLN A 357 26.60 -8.02 12.62
C GLN A 357 26.81 -9.29 11.78
N TYR A 358 25.72 -9.99 11.45
CA TYR A 358 25.78 -11.21 10.64
C TYR A 358 26.38 -10.94 9.25
N LEU A 359 25.97 -9.84 8.60
CA LEU A 359 26.52 -9.42 7.31
C LEU A 359 28.03 -9.11 7.42
N ALA A 360 28.45 -8.38 8.45
CA ALA A 360 29.85 -8.04 8.69
C ALA A 360 30.71 -9.31 8.88
N GLU A 361 30.23 -10.29 9.65
CA GLU A 361 30.91 -11.57 9.82
C GLU A 361 30.98 -12.37 8.51
N SER A 362 29.91 -12.38 7.73
CA SER A 362 29.84 -13.07 6.43
C SER A 362 30.85 -12.49 5.44
N ILE A 363 30.96 -11.16 5.38
CA ILE A 363 31.97 -10.46 4.55
C ILE A 363 33.38 -10.81 5.01
N LYS A 364 33.66 -10.78 6.32
CA LYS A 364 34.99 -11.12 6.88
C LYS A 364 35.39 -12.56 6.60
N LYS A 365 34.42 -13.48 6.51
CA LYS A 365 34.64 -14.89 6.15
C LYS A 365 34.78 -15.12 4.64
N GLY A 366 34.50 -14.11 3.80
CA GLY A 366 34.52 -14.25 2.35
C GLY A 366 33.36 -15.07 1.80
N GLU A 367 32.22 -15.09 2.50
CA GLU A 367 31.03 -15.80 2.05
C GLU A 367 30.42 -15.17 0.79
N LYS A 368 29.80 -15.99 -0.05
CA LYS A 368 29.12 -15.52 -1.26
C LYS A 368 27.74 -14.97 -0.91
N LEU A 369 27.67 -13.65 -0.73
CA LEU A 369 26.43 -12.98 -0.29
C LEU A 369 25.21 -13.23 -1.19
N GLN A 370 25.43 -13.51 -2.49
CA GLN A 370 24.38 -13.88 -3.44
C GLN A 370 23.60 -15.15 -3.06
N ASP A 371 24.17 -16.04 -2.25
CA ASP A 371 23.49 -17.27 -1.83
C ASP A 371 22.30 -16.98 -0.91
N TYR A 372 22.34 -15.86 -0.18
CA TYR A 372 21.26 -15.37 0.68
C TYR A 372 20.05 -14.79 -0.08
N LEU A 373 20.15 -14.63 -1.41
CA LEU A 373 19.03 -14.19 -2.26
C LEU A 373 18.07 -15.35 -2.58
N ARG A 374 18.56 -16.60 -2.55
CA ARG A 374 17.86 -17.76 -3.14
C ARG A 374 16.63 -18.20 -2.36
N ASN A 375 16.73 -18.38 -1.04
CA ASN A 375 15.63 -18.88 -0.22
C ASN A 375 15.48 -18.11 1.10
N ILE A 376 14.28 -18.19 1.67
CA ILE A 376 13.86 -17.45 2.87
C ILE A 376 14.66 -17.85 4.09
N VAL A 377 14.94 -19.15 4.26
CA VAL A 377 15.70 -19.67 5.41
C VAL A 377 17.08 -19.03 5.46
N THR A 378 17.78 -18.99 4.32
CA THR A 378 19.08 -18.32 4.21
C THR A 378 18.96 -16.80 4.33
N ASN A 379 17.87 -16.20 3.85
CA ASN A 379 17.67 -14.75 3.93
C ASN A 379 17.38 -14.25 5.36
N SER A 380 16.81 -15.12 6.21
CA SER A 380 16.28 -14.77 7.53
C SER A 380 17.24 -14.01 8.47
N PRO A 381 18.55 -14.33 8.53
CA PRO A 381 19.50 -13.56 9.34
C PRO A 381 19.65 -12.10 8.92
N LEU A 382 19.40 -11.76 7.65
CA LEU A 382 19.62 -10.41 7.06
C LEU A 382 18.38 -9.51 7.04
N ARG A 383 17.30 -9.96 7.68
CA ARG A 383 15.96 -9.34 7.62
C ARG A 383 15.83 -7.94 8.12
N GLY A 384 16.67 -7.57 9.08
CA GLY A 384 16.66 -6.24 9.65
C GLY A 384 16.92 -5.16 8.60
N ILE A 385 17.59 -5.50 7.50
CA ILE A 385 17.81 -4.61 6.35
C ILE A 385 16.47 -4.31 5.66
N GLY A 386 15.68 -5.33 5.30
CA GLY A 386 14.35 -5.14 4.71
C GLY A 386 13.37 -4.45 5.65
N VAL A 387 13.39 -4.81 6.94
CA VAL A 387 12.55 -4.21 7.98
C VAL A 387 12.81 -2.71 8.13
N ARG A 388 14.08 -2.28 8.14
CA ARG A 388 14.42 -0.86 8.24
C ARG A 388 13.97 -0.10 6.99
N GLN A 389 14.17 -0.65 5.78
CA GLN A 389 13.64 -0.03 4.55
C GLN A 389 12.12 0.09 4.59
N ARG A 390 11.41 -0.97 4.99
CA ARG A 390 9.95 -0.95 5.08
C ARG A 390 9.46 0.14 6.01
N ARG A 391 10.11 0.31 7.17
CA ARG A 391 9.78 1.39 8.11
C ARG A 391 9.93 2.79 7.49
N ARG A 392 10.96 3.01 6.66
CA ARG A 392 11.13 4.28 5.92
C ARG A 392 9.96 4.54 4.96
N ILE A 393 9.58 3.52 4.20
CA ILE A 393 8.46 3.59 3.25
C ILE A 393 7.15 3.84 3.99
N ASP A 394 6.88 3.11 5.06
CA ASP A 394 5.67 3.27 5.87
C ASP A 394 5.60 4.68 6.49
N LYS A 395 6.73 5.22 6.97
CA LYS A 395 6.80 6.60 7.48
C LYS A 395 6.47 7.64 6.40
N LEU A 396 7.01 7.51 5.20
CA LEU A 396 6.65 8.37 4.06
C LEU A 396 5.18 8.19 3.67
N GLY A 397 4.66 6.96 3.72
CA GLY A 397 3.24 6.64 3.53
C GLY A 397 2.35 7.43 4.49
N VAL A 398 2.63 7.36 5.79
CA VAL A 398 1.89 8.09 6.83
C VAL A 398 1.95 9.60 6.63
N ILE A 399 3.13 10.15 6.33
CA ILE A 399 3.29 11.60 6.08
C ILE A 399 2.51 12.05 4.83
N ALA A 400 2.41 11.18 3.83
CA ALA A 400 1.66 11.43 2.61
C ALA A 400 0.14 11.25 2.77
N THR A 401 -0.32 10.61 3.85
CA THR A 401 -1.74 10.40 4.13
C THR A 401 -2.40 11.69 4.61
N ARG A 402 -3.49 12.07 3.97
CA ARG A 402 -4.34 13.21 4.35
C ARG A 402 -5.33 12.83 5.45
N GLU A 403 -6.03 13.83 5.98
CA GLU A 403 -7.08 13.64 7.00
C GLU A 403 -8.22 12.72 6.55
N ASP A 404 -8.48 12.62 5.25
CA ASP A 404 -9.48 11.72 4.65
C ASP A 404 -8.96 10.28 4.43
N GLY A 405 -7.72 9.99 4.84
CA GLY A 405 -7.09 8.67 4.75
C GLY A 405 -6.44 8.38 3.39
N GLN A 406 -6.50 9.28 2.42
CA GLN A 406 -5.89 9.09 1.09
C GLN A 406 -4.42 9.49 1.09
N ILE A 407 -3.58 8.70 0.41
CA ILE A 407 -2.17 9.05 0.16
C ILE A 407 -2.13 10.03 -1.02
N ASP A 408 -1.73 11.28 -0.78
CA ASP A 408 -1.65 12.33 -1.80
C ASP A 408 -0.44 13.20 -1.52
N ALA A 409 0.72 12.81 -2.06
CA ALA A 409 1.95 13.60 -2.05
C ALA A 409 2.31 14.05 -3.47
N ARG A 410 1.31 14.51 -4.25
CA ARG A 410 1.55 15.13 -5.56
C ARG A 410 2.57 16.26 -5.46
N ALA A 411 3.40 16.42 -6.49
CA ALA A 411 4.53 17.36 -6.50
C ALA A 411 4.16 18.75 -5.92
N PHE A 412 4.96 19.22 -4.97
CA PHE A 412 4.82 20.50 -4.26
C PHE A 412 3.54 20.76 -3.46
N ASN A 413 2.68 19.76 -3.24
CA ASN A 413 1.63 19.90 -2.24
C ASN A 413 2.23 19.85 -0.80
N PRO A 414 1.44 20.18 0.25
CA PRO A 414 1.95 20.17 1.63
C PRO A 414 2.48 18.80 2.10
N GLN A 415 1.82 17.71 1.71
CA GLN A 415 2.26 16.34 2.01
C GLN A 415 3.61 16.02 1.35
N PHE A 416 3.82 16.43 0.11
CA PHE A 416 5.09 16.31 -0.61
C PHE A 416 6.20 17.10 0.08
N GLN A 417 5.93 18.34 0.52
CA GLN A 417 6.88 19.13 1.31
C GLN A 417 7.36 18.35 2.54
N ASN A 418 6.43 17.75 3.28
CA ASN A 418 6.76 16.97 4.48
C ASN A 418 7.53 15.67 4.13
N CYS A 419 7.14 14.99 3.05
CA CYS A 419 7.86 13.80 2.55
C CYS A 419 9.29 14.15 2.11
N ALA A 420 9.49 15.30 1.46
CA ALA A 420 10.80 15.80 1.06
C ALA A 420 11.69 16.09 2.28
N LEU A 421 11.16 16.77 3.30
CA LEU A 421 11.88 17.00 4.56
C LEU A 421 12.33 15.69 5.19
N GLU A 422 11.43 14.71 5.29
CA GLU A 422 11.77 13.39 5.84
C GLU A 422 12.79 12.64 4.97
N THR A 423 12.68 12.72 3.65
CA THR A 423 13.64 12.13 2.71
C THR A 423 15.04 12.73 2.92
N ILE A 424 15.14 14.06 3.07
CA ILE A 424 16.40 14.76 3.34
C ILE A 424 16.98 14.33 4.70
N ARG A 425 16.16 14.23 5.77
CA ARG A 425 16.62 13.72 7.07
C ARG A 425 17.19 12.31 6.96
N GLN A 426 16.52 11.44 6.20
CA GLN A 426 16.99 10.08 5.99
C GLN A 426 18.29 10.03 5.18
N MET A 427 18.45 10.88 4.16
CA MET A 427 19.72 11.03 3.43
C MET A 427 20.85 11.56 4.34
N ASN A 428 20.58 12.56 5.18
CA ASN A 428 21.55 13.05 6.16
C ASN A 428 21.97 11.96 7.16
N LYS A 429 21.02 11.16 7.65
CA LYS A 429 21.29 10.00 8.52
C LYS A 429 22.15 8.93 7.83
N ALA A 430 21.93 8.71 6.54
CA ALA A 430 22.76 7.86 5.68
C ALA A 430 24.12 8.48 5.32
N ARG A 431 24.49 9.62 5.92
CA ARG A 431 25.77 10.34 5.72
C ARG A 431 25.96 10.84 4.29
N LEU A 432 24.85 11.14 3.60
CA LEU A 432 24.85 11.76 2.28
C LEU A 432 24.78 13.29 2.41
N SER A 433 25.54 13.97 1.55
CA SER A 433 25.51 15.43 1.42
C SER A 433 24.41 15.82 0.44
N VAL A 434 23.39 16.54 0.94
CA VAL A 434 22.14 16.74 0.19
C VAL A 434 22.12 18.08 -0.54
N PHE A 435 21.77 18.04 -1.82
CA PHE A 435 21.57 19.20 -2.68
C PHE A 435 20.14 19.23 -3.22
N VAL A 436 19.69 20.42 -3.59
CA VAL A 436 18.44 20.64 -4.33
C VAL A 436 18.79 21.39 -5.61
N ASP A 437 18.22 20.95 -6.73
CA ASP A 437 18.47 21.57 -8.03
C ASP A 437 17.40 22.62 -8.41
N GLN A 438 17.60 23.28 -9.55
CA GLN A 438 16.70 24.33 -10.03
C GLN A 438 15.30 23.87 -10.44
N VAL A 439 14.99 22.57 -10.40
CA VAL A 439 13.64 22.05 -10.62
C VAL A 439 13.09 21.32 -9.39
N GLY A 440 13.82 21.32 -8.28
CA GLY A 440 13.39 20.75 -7.00
C GLY A 440 13.70 19.26 -6.84
N ASN A 441 14.57 18.67 -7.67
CA ASN A 441 15.08 17.32 -7.41
C ASN A 441 15.99 17.35 -6.16
N ILE A 442 15.97 16.26 -5.38
CA ILE A 442 16.76 16.12 -4.16
C ILE A 442 17.87 15.10 -4.41
N HIS A 443 19.12 15.50 -4.23
CA HIS A 443 20.30 14.67 -4.52
C HIS A 443 21.15 14.48 -3.26
N GLY A 444 21.22 13.26 -2.73
CA GLY A 444 22.16 12.86 -1.69
C GLY A 444 23.43 12.28 -2.31
N VAL A 445 24.56 12.97 -2.15
CA VAL A 445 25.84 12.58 -2.75
C VAL A 445 26.80 12.13 -1.66
N GLY A 446 27.46 10.96 -1.83
CA GLY A 446 28.53 10.51 -0.95
C GLY A 446 29.78 11.38 -1.08
N LEU A 447 29.90 12.41 -0.23
CA LEU A 447 31.02 13.36 -0.19
C LEU A 447 31.63 13.41 1.21
N SER A 448 32.93 13.65 1.28
CA SER A 448 33.59 13.99 2.54
C SER A 448 33.38 15.46 2.93
N ASP A 449 33.53 15.79 4.21
CA ASP A 449 33.44 17.17 4.72
C ASP A 449 34.38 18.14 4.00
N ALA A 450 35.58 17.67 3.64
CA ALA A 450 36.57 18.44 2.90
C ALA A 450 36.08 18.80 1.49
N GLU A 451 35.40 17.86 0.82
CA GLU A 451 34.87 18.06 -0.52
C GLU A 451 33.63 18.95 -0.52
N CYS A 452 32.74 18.77 0.45
CA CYS A 452 31.64 19.71 0.70
C CYS A 452 32.16 21.13 0.91
N THR A 453 33.21 21.28 1.72
CA THR A 453 33.87 22.57 1.93
C THR A 453 34.45 23.13 0.63
N ALA A 454 35.08 22.30 -0.20
CA ALA A 454 35.63 22.72 -1.48
C ALA A 454 34.54 23.20 -2.45
N ILE A 455 33.40 22.52 -2.53
CA ILE A 455 32.25 22.93 -3.34
C ILE A 455 31.68 24.25 -2.82
N GLN A 456 31.48 24.39 -1.50
CA GLN A 456 30.96 25.62 -0.88
C GLN A 456 31.89 26.82 -1.14
N ARG A 457 33.21 26.60 -1.17
CA ARG A 457 34.22 27.61 -1.49
C ARG A 457 34.43 27.82 -3.00
N LYS A 458 33.65 27.15 -3.85
CA LYS A 458 33.75 27.18 -5.31
C LYS A 458 35.14 26.77 -5.83
N GLN A 459 35.79 25.84 -5.14
CA GLN A 459 37.08 25.25 -5.50
C GLN A 459 36.91 23.94 -6.29
N ALA A 460 35.73 23.34 -6.26
CA ALA A 460 35.32 22.17 -7.04
C ALA A 460 33.86 22.33 -7.48
N GLU A 461 33.47 21.65 -8.55
CA GLU A 461 32.08 21.65 -9.04
C GLU A 461 31.45 20.26 -8.86
N ILE A 462 30.17 20.19 -8.49
CA ILE A 462 29.50 18.90 -8.18
C ILE A 462 29.56 17.91 -9.35
N LYS A 463 29.46 18.40 -10.60
CA LYS A 463 29.57 17.60 -11.83
C LYS A 463 30.86 16.80 -11.95
N GLU A 464 31.94 17.23 -11.29
CA GLU A 464 33.23 16.54 -11.30
C GLU A 464 33.13 15.21 -10.55
N PHE A 465 32.36 15.18 -9.46
CA PHE A 465 32.14 14.00 -8.62
C PHE A 465 31.09 13.05 -9.21
N MET A 466 30.21 13.54 -10.09
CA MET A 466 29.17 12.72 -10.72
C MET A 466 29.70 11.81 -11.85
N ARG A 467 30.89 12.08 -12.39
CA ARG A 467 31.48 11.30 -13.50
C ARG A 467 31.68 9.82 -13.17
N HIS A 468 31.98 9.52 -11.92
CA HIS A 468 32.22 8.17 -11.41
C HIS A 468 31.21 7.79 -10.33
N SER A 469 29.98 8.31 -10.40
CA SER A 469 28.93 7.91 -9.47
C SER A 469 27.99 6.87 -10.05
N VAL A 470 27.46 6.01 -9.18
CA VAL A 470 26.25 5.22 -9.40
C VAL A 470 25.10 5.92 -8.69
N ASN A 471 24.12 6.38 -9.46
CA ASN A 471 22.93 7.04 -8.93
C ASN A 471 21.81 6.02 -8.74
N HIS A 472 21.51 5.72 -7.48
CA HIS A 472 20.26 5.06 -7.11
C HIS A 472 19.16 6.11 -7.09
N PHE A 473 18.06 5.89 -7.80
CA PHE A 473 17.00 6.89 -7.83
C PHE A 473 15.63 6.30 -8.05
N SER A 474 14.64 7.16 -7.82
CA SER A 474 13.30 7.13 -8.40
C SER A 474 12.62 8.45 -7.99
N HIS A 475 11.31 8.45 -7.74
CA HIS A 475 10.54 9.61 -7.31
C HIS A 475 9.93 9.42 -5.90
N ILE A 476 9.44 10.52 -5.30
CA ILE A 476 8.69 10.49 -4.03
C ILE A 476 7.30 11.10 -4.15
N ASP A 477 7.02 11.81 -5.25
CA ASP A 477 5.67 12.27 -5.57
C ASP A 477 4.78 11.10 -5.95
N THR A 478 3.47 11.28 -5.75
CA THR A 478 2.46 10.26 -6.05
C THR A 478 1.40 10.84 -6.96
N VAL A 479 0.57 9.98 -7.57
CA VAL A 479 -0.78 10.37 -7.97
C VAL A 479 -1.66 10.71 -6.75
N LYS A 480 -2.88 11.21 -7.02
CA LYS A 480 -3.93 11.32 -6.01
C LYS A 480 -4.42 9.93 -5.58
N ASP A 481 -4.49 9.69 -4.27
CA ASP A 481 -4.88 8.39 -3.69
C ASP A 481 -3.97 7.23 -4.15
N GLY A 482 -2.65 7.49 -4.15
CA GLY A 482 -1.63 6.56 -4.65
C GLY A 482 -1.23 5.46 -3.66
N GLY A 483 -0.38 4.54 -4.13
CA GLY A 483 0.30 3.57 -3.27
C GLY A 483 1.39 4.20 -2.42
N LYS A 484 1.99 3.40 -1.52
CA LYS A 484 3.13 3.83 -0.69
C LYS A 484 4.50 3.39 -1.24
N PHE A 485 4.56 2.51 -2.23
CA PHE A 485 5.82 1.96 -2.75
C PHE A 485 6.25 2.58 -4.08
N ASP A 486 5.30 2.93 -4.95
CA ASP A 486 5.53 3.61 -6.23
C ASP A 486 6.53 4.77 -6.07
N GLY A 487 7.65 4.72 -6.79
CA GLY A 487 8.83 5.58 -6.63
C GLY A 487 9.62 5.42 -5.32
N ARG A 488 8.94 5.49 -4.17
CA ARG A 488 9.56 5.52 -2.83
C ARG A 488 10.41 4.30 -2.54
N LEU A 489 10.08 3.13 -3.11
CA LEU A 489 10.88 1.92 -3.03
C LEU A 489 12.32 2.16 -3.52
N GLY A 490 12.48 2.84 -4.65
CA GLY A 490 13.77 3.14 -5.27
C GLY A 490 14.60 4.13 -4.46
N VAL A 491 13.98 5.24 -4.06
CA VAL A 491 14.64 6.28 -3.26
C VAL A 491 15.07 5.74 -1.90
N THR A 492 14.16 5.12 -1.16
CA THR A 492 14.49 4.56 0.16
C THR A 492 15.45 3.37 0.08
N GLY A 493 15.43 2.58 -1.00
CA GLY A 493 16.40 1.51 -1.25
C GLY A 493 17.81 2.02 -1.49
N GLY A 494 17.94 3.16 -2.19
CA GLY A 494 19.22 3.86 -2.33
C GLY A 494 19.75 4.38 -0.99
N ILE A 495 18.88 5.01 -0.19
CA ILE A 495 19.22 5.48 1.17
C ILE A 495 19.64 4.31 2.06
N GLU A 496 18.90 3.20 2.02
CA GLU A 496 19.20 2.01 2.81
C GLU A 496 20.55 1.40 2.42
N THR A 497 20.88 1.38 1.13
CA THR A 497 22.19 0.91 0.64
C THR A 497 23.32 1.82 1.15
N ALA A 498 23.13 3.14 1.12
CA ALA A 498 24.10 4.11 1.64
C ALA A 498 24.32 3.95 3.15
N GLU A 499 23.24 3.91 3.93
CA GLU A 499 23.32 3.77 5.38
C GLU A 499 23.90 2.42 5.79
N LEU A 500 23.57 1.34 5.08
CA LEU A 500 24.15 0.00 5.32
C LEU A 500 25.67 -0.02 5.16
N ILE A 501 26.19 0.54 4.06
CA ILE A 501 27.65 0.65 3.81
C ILE A 501 28.31 1.47 4.91
N ALA A 502 27.68 2.58 5.26
CA ALA A 502 28.22 3.48 6.27
C ALA A 502 28.23 2.81 7.66
N ASP A 503 27.17 2.11 8.04
CA ASP A 503 27.05 1.42 9.34
C ASP A 503 28.00 0.23 9.47
N LEU A 504 28.24 -0.53 8.39
CA LEU A 504 29.25 -1.60 8.38
C LEU A 504 30.64 -1.06 8.76
N LYS A 505 31.00 0.11 8.23
CA LYS A 505 32.25 0.79 8.57
C LYS A 505 32.24 1.29 10.02
N GLU A 506 31.21 2.04 10.41
CA GLU A 506 31.16 2.68 11.73
C GLU A 506 31.14 1.67 12.89
N TYR A 507 30.30 0.64 12.80
CA TYR A 507 30.05 -0.25 13.92
C TYR A 507 30.87 -1.55 13.87
N PHE A 508 31.31 -1.99 12.69
CA PHE A 508 32.02 -3.28 12.54
C PHE A 508 33.38 -3.19 11.86
N GLY A 509 33.81 -1.99 11.46
CA GLY A 509 35.11 -1.75 10.81
C GLY A 509 35.24 -2.43 9.45
N VAL A 510 34.13 -2.66 8.75
CA VAL A 510 34.12 -3.29 7.41
C VAL A 510 34.11 -2.19 6.35
N GLU A 511 35.25 -2.01 5.69
CA GLU A 511 35.38 -1.10 4.54
C GLU A 511 34.90 -1.80 3.26
N VAL A 512 33.81 -1.29 2.67
CA VAL A 512 33.25 -1.81 1.42
C VAL A 512 33.90 -1.16 0.20
N GLN A 513 34.41 0.06 0.34
CA GLN A 513 35.06 0.81 -0.73
C GLN A 513 36.58 0.61 -0.67
N HIS A 514 37.20 0.35 -1.82
CA HIS A 514 38.65 0.27 -1.92
C HIS A 514 39.30 1.66 -1.78
N GLU A 515 40.48 1.76 -1.16
CA GLU A 515 41.15 3.05 -0.87
C GLU A 515 41.39 3.90 -2.13
N ASP A 516 41.73 3.26 -3.26
CA ASP A 516 41.95 3.92 -4.56
C ASP A 516 40.66 4.17 -5.37
N SER A 517 39.49 3.81 -4.85
CA SER A 517 38.22 3.96 -5.57
C SER A 517 37.75 5.40 -5.61
N THR A 518 37.55 5.92 -6.82
CA THR A 518 36.89 7.21 -7.07
C THR A 518 35.37 7.08 -7.19
N VAL A 519 34.85 5.84 -7.09
CA VAL A 519 33.45 5.54 -7.32
C VAL A 519 32.60 5.98 -6.13
N ARG A 520 31.42 6.52 -6.40
CA ARG A 520 30.53 7.06 -5.37
C ARG A 520 29.10 6.61 -5.52
N LEU A 521 28.44 6.44 -4.38
CA LEU A 521 27.00 6.28 -4.33
C LEU A 521 26.33 7.65 -4.33
N VAL A 522 25.29 7.79 -5.14
CA VAL A 522 24.38 8.92 -5.15
C VAL A 522 22.96 8.40 -5.00
N VAL A 523 22.12 9.14 -4.30
CA VAL A 523 20.69 8.88 -4.22
C VAL A 523 19.93 10.09 -4.72
N THR A 524 19.06 9.93 -5.72
CA THR A 524 18.22 11.02 -6.23
C THR A 524 16.74 10.71 -6.02
N ALA A 525 16.00 11.67 -5.45
CA ALA A 525 14.56 11.73 -5.56
C ALA A 525 14.21 12.75 -6.65
N PHE A 526 13.82 12.26 -7.82
CA PHE A 526 13.32 13.08 -8.91
C PHE A 526 11.94 13.61 -8.57
N ASN A 527 11.63 14.78 -9.12
CA ASN A 527 10.38 15.48 -8.87
C ASN A 527 9.47 15.47 -10.10
N ASN A 528 8.17 15.30 -9.84
CA ASN A 528 7.09 15.35 -10.83
C ASN A 528 7.29 14.29 -11.95
N GLU A 529 7.60 13.06 -11.53
CA GLU A 529 7.58 11.88 -12.39
C GLU A 529 6.13 11.57 -12.81
N GLU A 530 5.20 11.64 -11.85
CA GLU A 530 3.78 11.28 -12.00
C GLU A 530 2.96 12.29 -12.82
N MET A 531 3.62 13.35 -13.30
CA MET A 531 3.06 14.36 -14.20
C MET A 531 1.85 15.10 -13.62
N THR A 532 1.90 15.48 -12.34
CA THR A 532 0.90 16.39 -11.74
C THR A 532 0.92 17.75 -12.44
N PHE A 533 2.12 18.29 -12.69
CA PHE A 533 2.32 19.42 -13.58
C PHE A 533 2.61 18.90 -14.98
N THR A 534 2.02 19.56 -15.98
CA THR A 534 2.21 19.21 -17.40
C THR A 534 2.58 20.44 -18.22
N GLY A 535 3.30 20.21 -19.32
CA GLY A 535 3.67 21.24 -20.30
C GLY A 535 4.00 20.58 -21.64
N GLU A 536 3.97 21.36 -22.72
CA GLU A 536 4.23 20.82 -24.06
C GLU A 536 5.65 20.25 -24.16
N GLY A 537 5.75 18.97 -24.52
CA GLY A 537 7.02 18.30 -24.84
C GLY A 537 7.91 17.94 -23.64
N VAL A 538 7.43 18.06 -22.40
CA VAL A 538 8.18 17.66 -21.20
C VAL A 538 7.48 16.51 -20.50
N SER A 539 8.22 15.43 -20.21
CA SER A 539 7.75 14.31 -19.39
C SER A 539 8.80 13.93 -18.35
N MET A 540 8.33 13.55 -17.15
CA MET A 540 9.13 13.27 -15.97
C MET A 540 10.12 14.42 -15.76
N SER A 541 9.57 15.60 -15.45
CA SER A 541 10.26 16.88 -15.62
C SER A 541 11.57 16.97 -14.82
N GLY A 542 11.63 16.31 -13.66
CA GLY A 542 12.84 16.19 -12.86
C GLY A 542 13.98 15.52 -13.62
N SER A 543 13.78 14.29 -14.08
CA SER A 543 14.79 13.54 -14.84
C SER A 543 15.06 14.12 -16.22
N ALA A 544 14.06 14.70 -16.90
CA ALA A 544 14.25 15.39 -18.17
C ALA A 544 15.19 16.60 -18.04
N ALA A 545 15.12 17.33 -16.92
CA ALA A 545 16.02 18.44 -16.66
C ALA A 545 17.46 17.97 -16.40
N VAL A 546 17.64 16.88 -15.64
CA VAL A 546 18.96 16.29 -15.39
C VAL A 546 19.57 15.71 -16.67
N ALA A 547 18.75 15.05 -17.51
CA ALA A 547 19.14 14.55 -18.83
C ALA A 547 19.44 15.65 -19.86
N GLY A 548 19.08 16.92 -19.57
CA GLY A 548 19.26 18.05 -20.48
C GLY A 548 18.20 18.15 -21.58
N PHE A 549 17.13 17.36 -21.52
CA PHE A 549 16.01 17.43 -22.47
C PHE A 549 15.02 18.57 -22.17
N ALA A 550 14.98 19.05 -20.92
CA ALA A 550 14.16 20.19 -20.53
C ALA A 550 14.99 21.26 -19.81
N ALA A 551 14.96 22.50 -20.32
CA ALA A 551 15.56 23.62 -19.59
C ALA A 551 14.71 23.96 -18.35
N PRO A 552 15.32 24.36 -17.21
CA PRO A 552 14.57 24.68 -15.97
C PRO A 552 13.43 25.67 -16.20
N GLY A 553 13.65 26.72 -17.00
CA GLY A 553 12.60 27.71 -17.31
C GLY A 553 11.39 27.13 -18.05
N THR A 554 11.56 26.04 -18.81
CA THR A 554 10.45 25.32 -19.46
C THR A 554 9.65 24.55 -18.42
N VAL A 555 10.33 23.85 -17.52
CA VAL A 555 9.70 23.14 -16.40
C VAL A 555 8.93 24.12 -15.50
N HIS A 556 9.50 25.28 -15.20
CA HIS A 556 8.86 26.33 -14.39
C HIS A 556 7.57 26.89 -15.00
N ASN A 557 7.34 26.70 -16.30
CA ASN A 557 6.13 27.15 -17.00
C ASN A 557 5.01 26.09 -17.03
N MET A 558 5.27 24.88 -16.53
CA MET A 558 4.27 23.81 -16.47
C MET A 558 3.15 24.19 -15.49
N ILE A 559 1.94 23.69 -15.77
CA ILE A 559 0.71 24.01 -15.04
C ILE A 559 0.02 22.71 -14.61
N ASN A 560 -0.55 22.68 -13.40
CA ASN A 560 -1.35 21.55 -12.90
C ASN A 560 -2.85 21.71 -13.20
N GLN A 561 -3.68 20.77 -12.76
CA GLN A 561 -5.12 20.80 -13.03
C GLN A 561 -5.84 21.95 -12.31
N GLU A 562 -5.28 22.40 -11.18
CA GLU A 562 -5.75 23.52 -10.38
C GLU A 562 -5.36 24.89 -10.96
N GLY A 563 -4.60 24.92 -12.07
CA GLY A 563 -4.14 26.16 -12.73
C GLY A 563 -2.92 26.80 -12.08
N GLU A 564 -2.28 26.11 -11.13
CA GLU A 564 -1.07 26.57 -10.45
C GLU A 564 0.16 26.33 -11.32
N ARG A 565 1.13 27.23 -11.23
CA ARG A 565 2.37 27.17 -12.01
C ARG A 565 3.49 26.52 -11.21
N TYR A 566 4.22 25.61 -11.85
CA TYR A 566 5.34 24.87 -11.25
C TYR A 566 6.37 25.78 -10.58
N GLY A 567 6.82 26.83 -11.29
CA GLY A 567 7.86 27.73 -10.79
C GLY A 567 7.46 28.48 -9.51
N ASP A 568 6.18 28.78 -9.33
CA ASP A 568 5.68 29.47 -8.14
C ASP A 568 5.64 28.49 -6.95
N LYS A 569 5.18 27.25 -7.18
CA LYS A 569 5.18 26.19 -6.17
C LYS A 569 6.58 25.72 -5.77
N LEU A 570 7.52 25.71 -6.71
CA LEU A 570 8.93 25.46 -6.41
C LEU A 570 9.50 26.51 -5.45
N VAL A 571 9.12 27.79 -5.59
CA VAL A 571 9.55 28.83 -4.66
C VAL A 571 8.98 28.60 -3.25
N ASP A 572 7.71 28.23 -3.14
CA ASP A 572 7.09 27.89 -1.85
C ASP A 572 7.81 26.69 -1.21
N PHE A 573 8.08 25.66 -1.98
CA PHE A 573 8.82 24.47 -1.56
C PHE A 573 10.22 24.81 -1.02
N LEU A 574 11.01 25.57 -1.79
CA LEU A 574 12.35 26.00 -1.39
C LEU A 574 12.31 26.93 -0.16
N THR A 575 11.24 27.71 0.01
CA THR A 575 11.04 28.53 1.21
C THR A 575 10.84 27.64 2.43
N GLY A 576 10.02 26.60 2.32
CA GLY A 576 9.84 25.60 3.39
C GLY A 576 11.13 24.87 3.74
N LEU A 577 11.92 24.44 2.74
CA LEU A 577 13.23 23.82 2.98
C LEU A 577 14.20 24.77 3.67
N LYS A 578 14.21 26.06 3.28
CA LYS A 578 15.05 27.07 3.90
C LYS A 578 14.69 27.24 5.39
N SER A 579 13.41 27.35 5.73
CA SER A 579 12.97 27.45 7.12
C SER A 579 13.37 26.21 7.95
N ALA A 580 13.27 25.02 7.36
CA ALA A 580 13.71 23.78 8.01
C ALA A 580 15.25 23.69 8.18
N CYS A 581 16.03 24.27 7.26
CA CYS A 581 17.47 24.42 7.45
C CYS A 581 17.79 25.41 8.59
N GLU A 582 17.07 26.53 8.66
CA GLU A 582 17.26 27.56 9.69
C GLU A 582 16.88 27.07 11.09
N SER A 583 15.91 26.15 11.20
CA SER A 583 15.54 25.49 12.47
C SER A 583 16.47 24.33 12.85
N GLY A 584 17.37 23.90 11.95
CA GLY A 584 18.25 22.74 12.14
C GLY A 584 17.55 21.39 11.96
N GLU A 585 16.35 21.37 11.41
CA GLU A 585 15.55 20.16 11.17
C GLU A 585 16.10 19.30 10.02
N ILE A 586 16.75 19.94 9.04
CA ILE A 586 17.45 19.29 7.92
C ILE A 586 18.79 19.98 7.63
N GLN A 587 19.67 19.30 6.90
CA GLN A 587 20.93 19.87 6.43
C GLN A 587 21.09 19.74 4.92
N LEU A 588 21.32 20.88 4.26
CA LEU A 588 21.74 20.94 2.86
C LEU A 588 23.23 21.27 2.75
N ALA A 589 23.89 20.72 1.73
CA ALA A 589 25.30 20.96 1.42
C ALA A 589 25.55 22.33 0.74
N HIS A 590 24.47 23.05 0.40
CA HIS A 590 24.49 24.40 -0.15
C HIS A 590 23.48 25.30 0.59
N GLU A 591 23.66 26.61 0.47
CA GLU A 591 22.83 27.59 1.16
C GLU A 591 21.74 28.15 0.24
N LEU A 592 20.48 28.12 0.70
CA LEU A 592 19.33 28.71 -0.01
C LEU A 592 19.27 30.23 0.23
N LYS A 593 19.63 31.03 -0.79
CA LYS A 593 19.83 32.48 -0.67
C LYS A 593 18.69 33.31 -1.25
N GLY A 594 18.38 34.43 -0.60
CA GLY A 594 17.37 35.38 -1.08
C GLY A 594 15.93 34.89 -0.92
N ASN A 595 15.04 35.36 -1.81
CA ASN A 595 13.62 35.02 -1.90
C ASN A 595 13.19 34.87 -3.37
N GLY A 596 12.05 34.24 -3.65
CA GLY A 596 11.54 34.09 -5.01
C GLY A 596 12.57 33.44 -5.94
N LYS A 597 12.85 34.09 -7.08
CA LYS A 597 13.89 33.65 -8.03
C LYS A 597 15.29 33.57 -7.42
N GLY A 598 15.58 34.32 -6.35
CA GLY A 598 16.85 34.22 -5.63
C GLY A 598 17.10 32.81 -5.08
N LEU A 599 16.05 32.17 -4.53
CA LEU A 599 16.13 30.80 -4.01
C LEU A 599 16.44 29.81 -5.13
N VAL A 600 15.69 29.87 -6.23
CA VAL A 600 15.91 29.03 -7.40
C VAL A 600 17.33 29.22 -7.95
N ASN A 601 17.80 30.47 -8.05
CA ASN A 601 19.15 30.76 -8.55
C ASN A 601 20.28 30.30 -7.61
N SER A 602 19.99 30.06 -6.33
CA SER A 602 20.96 29.50 -5.38
C SER A 602 21.08 27.97 -5.44
N CYS A 603 20.12 27.30 -6.10
CA CYS A 603 20.15 25.86 -6.34
C CYS A 603 21.11 25.50 -7.49
N ALA A 604 21.64 24.28 -7.46
CA ALA A 604 22.55 23.78 -8.50
C ALA A 604 21.79 23.49 -9.82
N LYS A 605 22.51 23.47 -10.95
CA LYS A 605 21.86 23.15 -12.24
C LYS A 605 21.54 21.66 -12.27
N PRO A 606 20.35 21.26 -12.77
CA PRO A 606 19.99 19.84 -12.86
C PRO A 606 21.01 19.00 -13.63
N THR A 607 21.55 19.53 -14.72
CA THR A 607 22.55 18.85 -15.55
C THR A 607 23.90 18.61 -14.86
N ASP A 608 24.19 19.29 -13.74
CA ASP A 608 25.39 19.03 -12.96
C ASP A 608 25.30 17.69 -12.18
N PHE A 609 24.10 17.10 -12.06
CA PHE A 609 23.84 15.82 -11.40
C PHE A 609 23.73 14.63 -12.37
N PHE A 610 23.97 14.84 -13.66
CA PHE A 610 23.90 13.75 -14.63
C PHE A 610 25.00 12.70 -14.42
N THR A 611 24.62 11.43 -14.37
CA THR A 611 25.53 10.28 -14.50
C THR A 611 24.90 9.22 -15.41
N LYS A 612 25.74 8.51 -16.16
CA LYS A 612 25.32 7.42 -17.02
C LYS A 612 25.10 6.10 -16.29
N HIS A 613 25.59 5.97 -15.06
CA HIS A 613 25.48 4.74 -14.27
C HIS A 613 24.35 4.90 -13.27
N THR A 614 23.24 4.23 -13.57
CA THR A 614 21.99 4.39 -12.83
C THR A 614 21.46 3.05 -12.36
N PHE A 615 20.80 3.07 -11.20
CA PHE A 615 20.19 1.92 -10.57
C PHE A 615 18.83 2.31 -9.99
N GLU A 616 17.79 2.17 -10.80
CA GLU A 616 16.42 2.37 -10.36
C GLU A 616 15.83 1.04 -9.89
N ARG A 617 15.37 1.00 -8.64
CA ARG A 617 14.50 -0.07 -8.14
C ARG A 617 13.09 0.44 -8.16
N HIS A 618 12.20 -0.37 -8.67
CA HIS A 618 10.80 -0.02 -8.79
C HIS A 618 9.94 -1.26 -8.62
N ILE A 619 8.75 -1.08 -8.09
CA ILE A 619 7.71 -2.11 -8.12
C ILE A 619 7.35 -2.45 -9.58
N GLU A 620 6.88 -3.67 -9.84
CA GLU A 620 6.46 -4.10 -11.17
C GLU A 620 5.25 -3.31 -11.69
N GLN A 621 4.37 -2.88 -10.77
CA GLN A 621 3.09 -2.23 -11.06
C GLN A 621 2.10 -3.16 -11.83
N GLY A 622 2.34 -4.47 -11.81
CA GLY A 622 1.57 -5.51 -12.49
C GLY A 622 1.73 -6.89 -11.81
N PRO A 623 1.06 -7.94 -12.33
CA PRO A 623 1.08 -9.28 -11.73
C PRO A 623 1.99 -10.29 -12.46
N VAL A 624 2.89 -9.85 -13.34
CA VAL A 624 3.72 -10.73 -14.17
C VAL A 624 4.76 -11.47 -13.34
N LEU A 625 5.48 -10.77 -12.46
CA LEU A 625 6.49 -11.33 -11.57
C LEU A 625 5.88 -12.25 -10.53
N ASP A 626 4.71 -11.88 -10.01
CA ASP A 626 3.95 -12.75 -9.11
C ASP A 626 3.57 -14.07 -9.79
N ARG A 627 2.96 -14.02 -10.98
CA ARG A 627 2.62 -15.23 -11.75
C ARG A 627 3.85 -16.05 -12.15
N ALA A 628 4.94 -15.40 -12.54
CA ALA A 628 6.19 -16.06 -12.89
C ALA A 628 6.90 -16.63 -11.65
N ARG A 629 6.50 -16.22 -10.44
CA ARG A 629 7.18 -16.53 -9.17
C ARG A 629 8.64 -16.13 -9.24
N VAL A 630 8.87 -14.89 -9.67
CA VAL A 630 10.16 -14.22 -9.74
C VAL A 630 10.07 -13.01 -8.81
N PRO A 631 10.91 -12.88 -7.78
CA PRO A 631 10.80 -11.77 -6.83
C PRO A 631 11.27 -10.44 -7.44
N MET A 632 12.24 -10.47 -8.33
CA MET A 632 12.72 -9.29 -9.05
C MET A 632 13.43 -9.68 -10.35
N ILE A 633 13.39 -8.78 -11.34
CA ILE A 633 14.01 -8.96 -12.65
C ILE A 633 14.50 -7.63 -13.24
N THR A 634 15.54 -7.68 -14.07
CA THR A 634 16.00 -6.51 -14.85
C THR A 634 15.04 -6.21 -16.01
N VAL A 635 14.86 -4.93 -16.30
CA VAL A 635 14.12 -4.47 -17.48
C VAL A 635 15.05 -4.43 -18.69
N GLY A 636 14.66 -5.11 -19.76
CA GLY A 636 15.38 -5.08 -21.03
C GLY A 636 14.92 -3.93 -21.93
N THR A 637 13.61 -3.71 -21.99
CA THR A 637 13.00 -2.69 -22.85
C THR A 637 12.00 -1.85 -22.08
N ILE A 638 12.09 -0.53 -22.26
CA ILE A 638 11.05 0.43 -21.91
C ILE A 638 10.21 0.70 -23.16
N MET A 639 8.90 0.52 -23.06
CA MET A 639 7.96 0.81 -24.15
C MET A 639 7.93 2.32 -24.46
N GLY A 640 7.82 2.66 -25.74
CA GLY A 640 7.55 4.04 -26.17
C GLY A 640 6.17 4.48 -25.70
N ILE A 641 5.99 5.80 -25.53
CA ILE A 641 4.82 6.39 -24.89
C ILE A 641 4.27 7.47 -25.79
N HIS A 642 2.98 7.36 -26.13
CA HIS A 642 2.29 8.34 -26.95
C HIS A 642 0.95 8.68 -26.34
N GLN A 643 0.87 9.85 -25.71
CA GLN A 643 -0.34 10.36 -25.11
C GLN A 643 -0.94 11.47 -25.97
N ARG A 644 -2.24 11.37 -26.23
CA ARG A 644 -3.00 12.34 -27.02
C ARG A 644 -4.36 12.62 -26.39
N ASP A 645 -4.77 13.89 -26.39
CA ASP A 645 -6.15 14.27 -26.09
C ASP A 645 -6.90 14.49 -27.41
N PHE A 646 -8.09 13.92 -27.53
CA PHE A 646 -9.04 14.12 -28.62
C PHE A 646 -10.23 14.92 -28.11
N PHE A 647 -10.70 15.89 -28.89
CA PHE A 647 -11.87 16.68 -28.58
C PHE A 647 -12.90 16.51 -29.70
N PHE A 648 -14.08 16.05 -29.33
CA PHE A 648 -15.19 15.74 -30.21
C PHE A 648 -16.23 16.85 -30.09
N ASP A 649 -16.57 17.47 -31.21
CA ASP A 649 -17.54 18.57 -31.29
C ASP A 649 -18.71 18.18 -32.21
N GLY A 650 -19.91 18.13 -31.64
CA GLY A 650 -21.16 17.79 -32.33
C GLY A 650 -22.19 17.11 -31.42
N GLN A 651 -23.43 16.98 -31.90
CA GLN A 651 -24.54 16.43 -31.09
C GLN A 651 -24.30 14.98 -30.61
N LEU A 652 -23.48 14.21 -31.33
CA LEU A 652 -23.15 12.81 -31.01
C LEU A 652 -21.71 12.68 -30.46
N ALA A 653 -21.13 13.75 -29.89
CA ALA A 653 -19.76 13.76 -29.38
C ALA A 653 -19.48 12.65 -28.35
N GLU A 654 -20.36 12.46 -27.36
CA GLU A 654 -20.20 11.38 -26.35
C GLU A 654 -20.23 10.00 -27.00
N GLN A 655 -21.12 9.77 -27.95
CA GLN A 655 -21.24 8.48 -28.66
C GLN A 655 -19.99 8.19 -29.50
N ALA A 656 -19.48 9.19 -30.21
CA ALA A 656 -18.27 9.07 -31.00
C ALA A 656 -17.04 8.76 -30.12
N ALA A 657 -16.93 9.40 -28.95
CA ALA A 657 -15.85 9.12 -27.99
C ALA A 657 -15.92 7.69 -27.43
N ILE A 658 -17.13 7.20 -27.10
CA ILE A 658 -17.34 5.83 -26.62
C ILE A 658 -17.02 4.81 -27.72
N GLU A 659 -17.47 5.06 -28.95
CA GLU A 659 -17.19 4.18 -30.09
C GLU A 659 -15.69 4.18 -30.44
N MET A 660 -15.00 5.32 -30.30
CA MET A 660 -13.54 5.36 -30.40
C MET A 660 -12.87 4.42 -29.42
N ASN A 661 -13.27 4.45 -28.14
CA ASN A 661 -12.77 3.52 -27.12
C ASN A 661 -13.03 2.06 -27.52
N CYS A 662 -14.21 1.73 -28.07
CA CYS A 662 -14.49 0.38 -28.58
C CYS A 662 -13.53 -0.05 -29.70
N ARG A 663 -13.40 0.76 -30.76
CA ARG A 663 -12.56 0.43 -31.92
C ARG A 663 -11.08 0.32 -31.56
N LEU A 664 -10.60 1.16 -30.64
CA LEU A 664 -9.25 1.08 -30.09
C LEU A 664 -8.96 -0.27 -29.41
N ARG A 665 -9.94 -0.84 -28.71
CA ARG A 665 -9.79 -2.15 -28.06
C ARG A 665 -9.82 -3.30 -29.05
N GLU A 666 -10.66 -3.22 -30.07
CA GLU A 666 -10.67 -4.20 -31.17
C GLU A 666 -9.34 -4.21 -31.93
N LEU A 667 -8.78 -3.02 -32.19
CA LEU A 667 -7.46 -2.88 -32.79
C LEU A 667 -6.40 -3.64 -31.97
N ASN A 668 -6.48 -3.52 -30.65
CA ASN A 668 -5.55 -4.15 -29.72
C ASN A 668 -5.70 -5.68 -29.60
N GLN A 669 -6.75 -6.27 -30.18
CA GLN A 669 -6.96 -7.72 -30.23
C GLN A 669 -6.39 -8.34 -31.52
N GLN A 670 -5.86 -7.52 -32.43
CA GLN A 670 -5.36 -7.95 -33.73
C GLN A 670 -3.84 -7.84 -33.78
N ALA A 671 -3.18 -8.78 -34.47
CA ALA A 671 -1.76 -8.65 -34.75
C ALA A 671 -1.50 -7.43 -35.68
N PRO A 672 -0.42 -6.65 -35.46
CA PRO A 672 0.66 -6.85 -34.48
C PRO A 672 0.43 -6.18 -33.10
N PHE A 673 -0.74 -5.61 -32.84
CA PHE A 673 -1.02 -4.79 -31.65
C PHE A 673 -1.33 -5.57 -30.38
N VAL A 674 -1.34 -6.90 -30.42
CA VAL A 674 -1.69 -7.75 -29.25
C VAL A 674 -0.87 -7.41 -27.99
N ASN A 675 0.37 -6.96 -28.18
CA ASN A 675 1.27 -6.58 -27.08
C ASN A 675 1.32 -5.06 -26.80
N SER A 676 0.61 -4.25 -27.61
CA SER A 676 0.50 -2.81 -27.39
C SER A 676 -0.43 -2.52 -26.20
N ARG A 677 -0.10 -1.54 -25.38
CA ARG A 677 -0.95 -1.10 -24.26
C ARG A 677 -1.69 0.16 -24.69
N LEU A 678 -2.93 0.01 -25.14
CA LEU A 678 -3.82 1.13 -25.48
C LEU A 678 -4.84 1.36 -24.38
N THR A 679 -4.90 2.59 -23.85
CA THR A 679 -5.75 2.95 -22.71
C THR A 679 -6.48 4.26 -22.97
N VAL A 680 -7.78 4.28 -22.68
CA VAL A 680 -8.56 5.51 -22.60
C VAL A 680 -8.71 5.87 -21.12
N GLY A 681 -8.02 6.91 -20.67
CA GLY A 681 -7.95 7.28 -19.25
C GLY A 681 -9.02 8.28 -18.81
N ILE A 682 -9.52 9.11 -19.73
CA ILE A 682 -10.51 10.15 -19.44
C ILE A 682 -11.53 10.20 -20.58
N ILE A 683 -12.82 10.25 -20.24
CA ILE A 683 -13.91 10.68 -21.12
C ILE A 683 -14.69 11.74 -20.34
N GLU A 684 -14.57 12.99 -20.74
CA GLU A 684 -15.07 14.13 -19.98
C GLU A 684 -15.89 15.08 -20.85
N PRO A 685 -17.17 15.33 -20.51
CA PRO A 685 -17.97 16.39 -21.09
C PRO A 685 -17.41 17.79 -20.78
N ILE A 686 -17.28 18.64 -21.79
CA ILE A 686 -16.87 20.04 -21.64
C ILE A 686 -18.08 20.95 -21.89
N GLY A 687 -18.41 21.80 -20.93
CA GLY A 687 -19.50 22.78 -21.04
C GLY A 687 -20.87 22.26 -20.61
N GLU A 688 -21.94 22.90 -21.09
CA GLU A 688 -23.31 22.59 -20.70
C GLU A 688 -23.79 21.24 -21.28
N ARG A 689 -24.56 20.50 -20.48
CA ARG A 689 -25.20 19.24 -20.90
C ARG A 689 -26.67 19.46 -21.20
N THR A 690 -27.15 18.91 -22.30
CA THR A 690 -28.58 18.90 -22.65
C THR A 690 -29.29 17.78 -21.89
N ARG A 691 -30.42 18.07 -21.25
CA ARG A 691 -31.22 17.10 -20.49
C ARG A 691 -32.42 16.63 -21.30
N HIS A 692 -32.58 15.32 -21.45
CA HIS A 692 -33.74 14.68 -22.06
C HIS A 692 -34.56 14.00 -20.96
N ALA A 693 -35.70 14.59 -20.58
CA ALA A 693 -36.57 14.06 -19.53
C ALA A 693 -37.60 13.07 -20.09
N ASN A 694 -38.02 12.11 -19.27
CA ASN A 694 -39.07 11.11 -19.55
C ASN A 694 -38.89 10.40 -20.90
N PRO A 695 -37.76 9.71 -21.14
CA PRO A 695 -37.65 8.80 -22.28
C PRO A 695 -38.59 7.59 -22.09
N ASP A 696 -39.02 6.98 -23.19
CA ASP A 696 -39.91 5.79 -23.16
C ASP A 696 -39.22 4.58 -22.52
N PHE A 697 -37.89 4.53 -22.62
CA PHE A 697 -37.03 3.64 -21.82
C PHE A 697 -35.72 4.34 -21.49
N ALA A 698 -35.27 4.21 -20.25
CA ALA A 698 -33.91 4.59 -19.86
C ALA A 698 -33.40 3.79 -18.67
N VAL A 699 -32.14 3.37 -18.76
CA VAL A 699 -31.43 2.64 -17.73
C VAL A 699 -30.05 3.25 -17.49
N ARG A 700 -29.68 3.37 -16.21
CA ARG A 700 -28.32 3.65 -15.77
C ARG A 700 -27.61 2.33 -15.54
N CYS A 701 -26.49 2.12 -16.22
CA CYS A 701 -25.65 0.93 -16.04
C CYS A 701 -24.34 1.34 -15.36
N GLU A 702 -24.08 0.76 -14.19
CA GLU A 702 -22.86 0.93 -13.41
C GLU A 702 -22.05 -0.36 -13.42
N LEU A 703 -20.79 -0.24 -13.83
CA LEU A 703 -19.83 -1.32 -13.92
C LEU A 703 -18.68 -1.07 -12.95
N GLU A 704 -18.28 -2.14 -12.26
CA GLU A 704 -17.15 -2.15 -11.36
C GLU A 704 -16.05 -3.03 -11.94
N GLY A 705 -14.82 -2.53 -11.86
CA GLY A 705 -13.63 -3.23 -12.31
C GLY A 705 -12.50 -3.02 -11.32
N GLU A 706 -11.28 -2.90 -11.83
CA GLU A 706 -10.08 -2.77 -11.01
C GLU A 706 -9.22 -1.62 -11.50
N MET A 707 -8.96 -0.67 -10.61
CA MET A 707 -8.09 0.46 -10.88
C MET A 707 -6.63 0.00 -10.88
N ASN A 708 -5.86 0.33 -11.92
CA ASN A 708 -4.46 -0.06 -12.03
C ASN A 708 -3.70 0.86 -12.99
N HIS A 709 -2.36 0.77 -13.04
CA HIS A 709 -1.52 1.60 -13.91
C HIS A 709 -1.64 1.14 -15.37
N ALA A 710 -2.20 2.00 -16.22
CA ALA A 710 -2.48 1.76 -17.63
C ALA A 710 -1.25 1.35 -18.44
N GLY A 711 -0.09 1.87 -18.07
CA GLY A 711 1.16 1.50 -18.69
C GLY A 711 1.72 0.19 -18.22
N ALA A 712 1.42 -0.28 -17.01
CA ALA A 712 2.09 -1.42 -16.39
C ALA A 712 1.25 -2.70 -16.45
N THR A 713 -0.07 -2.57 -16.39
CA THR A 713 -1.00 -3.69 -16.47
C THR A 713 -1.20 -4.14 -17.92
N ALA A 714 -0.77 -5.37 -18.22
CA ALA A 714 -1.04 -6.03 -19.49
C ALA A 714 -2.56 -6.12 -19.73
N LEU A 715 -3.00 -6.05 -20.99
CA LEU A 715 -4.44 -6.13 -21.33
C LEU A 715 -5.10 -7.40 -20.81
N ALA A 716 -4.36 -8.51 -20.85
CA ALA A 716 -4.74 -9.82 -20.31
C ALA A 716 -5.24 -9.74 -18.86
N ASP A 717 -4.71 -8.78 -18.10
CA ASP A 717 -4.89 -8.67 -16.66
C ASP A 717 -5.87 -7.55 -16.28
N ARG A 718 -6.39 -6.79 -17.25
CA ARG A 718 -7.26 -5.65 -16.97
C ARG A 718 -8.69 -6.09 -16.72
N ARG A 719 -9.28 -5.50 -15.68
CA ARG A 719 -10.73 -5.47 -15.43
C ARG A 719 -11.24 -4.06 -15.66
N ASP A 720 -11.25 -3.62 -16.92
CA ASP A 720 -11.49 -2.23 -17.31
C ASP A 720 -13.00 -1.96 -17.55
N PRO A 721 -13.73 -1.32 -16.62
CA PRO A 721 -15.14 -1.03 -16.77
C PRO A 721 -15.40 0.03 -17.86
N GLY A 722 -14.40 0.83 -18.24
CA GLY A 722 -14.46 1.76 -19.37
C GLY A 722 -14.63 1.03 -20.71
N VAL A 723 -14.05 -0.17 -20.86
CA VAL A 723 -14.32 -1.05 -22.01
C VAL A 723 -15.72 -1.66 -21.92
N GLY A 724 -16.14 -2.02 -20.70
CA GLY A 724 -17.46 -2.61 -20.44
C GLY A 724 -18.61 -1.73 -20.92
N ILE A 725 -18.57 -0.42 -20.64
CA ILE A 725 -19.61 0.52 -21.08
C ILE A 725 -19.68 0.65 -22.60
N GLY A 726 -18.55 0.55 -23.31
CA GLY A 726 -18.52 0.57 -24.77
C GLY A 726 -19.19 -0.67 -25.38
N LYS A 727 -18.91 -1.86 -24.81
CA LYS A 727 -19.59 -3.10 -25.21
C LYS A 727 -21.11 -3.01 -25.00
N LEU A 728 -21.56 -2.50 -23.85
CA LEU A 728 -22.99 -2.28 -23.58
C LEU A 728 -23.61 -1.30 -24.59
N THR A 729 -22.92 -0.21 -24.90
CA THR A 729 -23.35 0.79 -25.88
C THR A 729 -23.57 0.18 -27.26
N ARG A 730 -22.61 -0.64 -27.74
CA ARG A 730 -22.73 -1.32 -29.04
C ARG A 730 -23.90 -2.29 -29.08
N ILE A 731 -24.15 -3.02 -27.99
CA ILE A 731 -25.27 -3.97 -27.91
C ILE A 731 -26.60 -3.24 -27.95
N PHE A 732 -26.72 -2.15 -27.18
CA PHE A 732 -27.90 -1.29 -27.22
C PHE A 732 -28.13 -0.72 -28.62
N HIS A 733 -27.06 -0.22 -29.26
CA HIS A 733 -27.12 0.29 -30.63
C HIS A 733 -27.51 -0.78 -31.66
N ASN A 734 -26.99 -2.00 -31.54
CA ASN A 734 -27.34 -3.12 -32.41
C ASN A 734 -28.81 -3.52 -32.24
N TRP A 735 -29.31 -3.53 -31.01
CA TRP A 735 -30.73 -3.79 -30.73
C TRP A 735 -31.60 -2.72 -31.39
N ILE A 736 -31.28 -1.43 -31.20
CA ILE A 736 -31.96 -0.30 -31.85
C ILE A 736 -31.97 -0.47 -33.37
N THR A 737 -30.83 -0.78 -33.97
CA THR A 737 -30.69 -0.92 -35.42
C THR A 737 -31.53 -2.09 -35.96
N ALA A 738 -31.52 -3.23 -35.27
CA ALA A 738 -32.30 -4.40 -35.66
C ALA A 738 -33.82 -4.16 -35.58
N HIS A 739 -34.25 -3.27 -34.68
CA HIS A 739 -35.67 -2.98 -34.45
C HIS A 739 -36.12 -1.63 -35.05
N ALA A 740 -35.21 -0.86 -35.68
CA ALA A 740 -35.49 0.50 -36.16
C ALA A 740 -36.70 0.58 -37.10
N SER A 741 -36.90 -0.43 -37.95
CA SER A 741 -38.05 -0.51 -38.87
C SER A 741 -39.41 -0.66 -38.19
N GLN A 742 -39.45 -0.98 -36.90
CA GLN A 742 -40.68 -1.16 -36.12
C GLN A 742 -41.18 0.17 -35.49
N PHE A 743 -40.38 1.23 -35.57
CA PHE A 743 -40.63 2.52 -34.93
C PHE A 743 -40.58 3.65 -35.96
N ASN A 744 -41.53 4.59 -35.89
CA ASN A 744 -41.59 5.70 -36.86
C ASN A 744 -40.62 6.85 -36.51
N GLU A 745 -40.40 7.11 -35.22
CA GLU A 745 -39.53 8.19 -34.72
C GLU A 745 -38.58 7.69 -33.60
N LEU A 746 -37.74 6.70 -33.94
CA LEU A 746 -36.77 6.15 -32.99
C LEU A 746 -35.60 7.12 -32.78
N GLN A 747 -35.44 7.59 -31.55
CA GLN A 747 -34.31 8.39 -31.11
C GLN A 747 -33.55 7.64 -30.00
N ALA A 748 -32.32 7.24 -30.28
CA ALA A 748 -31.40 6.71 -29.27
C ALA A 748 -30.65 7.84 -28.58
N ILE A 749 -30.65 7.84 -27.25
CA ILE A 749 -29.94 8.82 -26.44
C ILE A 749 -28.99 8.08 -25.53
N ILE A 750 -27.70 8.26 -25.77
CA ILE A 750 -26.61 7.67 -24.98
C ILE A 750 -25.84 8.83 -24.39
N GLY A 751 -25.66 8.81 -23.07
CA GLY A 751 -24.82 9.82 -22.44
C GLY A 751 -24.73 9.67 -20.93
N ASP A 752 -24.37 10.77 -20.28
CA ASP A 752 -24.11 10.86 -18.84
C ASP A 752 -22.95 9.94 -18.42
N VAL A 753 -21.95 9.80 -19.29
CA VAL A 753 -20.80 8.93 -19.06
C VAL A 753 -20.01 9.42 -17.86
N GLU A 754 -19.66 8.49 -16.98
CA GLU A 754 -18.81 8.75 -15.82
C GLU A 754 -17.73 7.66 -15.75
N ILE A 755 -16.47 8.07 -15.70
CA ILE A 755 -15.31 7.19 -15.56
C ILE A 755 -14.61 7.59 -14.25
N LYS A 756 -14.39 6.64 -13.33
CA LYS A 756 -13.70 6.91 -12.05
C LYS A 756 -12.36 6.17 -11.95
N PRO A 757 -11.28 6.85 -11.54
CA PRO A 757 -11.26 8.22 -11.00
C PRO A 757 -11.39 9.32 -12.07
N GLY A 758 -11.03 9.04 -13.33
CA GLY A 758 -11.14 10.01 -14.43
C GLY A 758 -10.19 11.20 -14.32
N THR A 759 -9.14 11.09 -13.49
CA THR A 759 -8.23 12.18 -13.12
C THR A 759 -6.94 12.22 -13.95
N ASN A 760 -6.45 11.10 -14.49
CA ASN A 760 -5.21 11.03 -15.27
C ASN A 760 -5.30 10.00 -16.42
N ARG A 761 -4.46 10.18 -17.45
CA ARG A 761 -4.39 9.34 -18.68
C ARG A 761 -3.81 7.95 -18.43
N ASN A 762 -3.01 7.81 -17.37
CA ASN A 762 -2.25 6.60 -17.04
C ASN A 762 -2.99 5.64 -16.10
N VAL A 763 -4.29 5.83 -15.88
CA VAL A 763 -5.06 5.02 -14.92
C VAL A 763 -6.14 4.24 -15.65
N ILE A 764 -6.17 2.91 -15.45
CA ILE A 764 -7.32 2.07 -15.81
C ILE A 764 -8.44 2.38 -14.81
N PRO A 765 -9.66 2.68 -15.24
CA PRO A 765 -10.72 3.05 -14.31
C PRO A 765 -11.14 1.87 -13.41
N GLY A 766 -11.47 2.16 -12.16
CA GLY A 766 -12.04 1.18 -11.24
C GLY A 766 -13.57 1.10 -11.33
N LYS A 767 -14.23 2.15 -11.81
CA LYS A 767 -15.68 2.19 -12.05
C LYS A 767 -16.01 2.97 -13.31
N ALA A 768 -17.07 2.56 -13.99
CA ALA A 768 -17.63 3.30 -15.12
C ALA A 768 -19.15 3.23 -15.08
N ALA A 769 -19.81 4.29 -15.52
CA ALA A 769 -21.25 4.33 -15.59
C ALA A 769 -21.73 5.07 -16.84
N ILE A 770 -22.84 4.59 -17.41
CA ILE A 770 -23.43 5.12 -18.65
C ILE A 770 -24.95 5.05 -18.58
N THR A 771 -25.62 6.02 -19.19
CA THR A 771 -27.07 6.02 -19.32
C THR A 771 -27.46 5.73 -20.75
N LEU A 772 -28.25 4.68 -20.93
CA LEU A 772 -28.79 4.24 -22.22
C LEU A 772 -30.29 4.52 -22.23
N ALA A 773 -30.74 5.33 -23.18
CA ALA A 773 -32.13 5.75 -23.28
C ALA A 773 -32.62 5.72 -24.73
N LEU A 774 -33.93 5.60 -24.89
CA LEU A 774 -34.58 5.72 -26.19
C LEU A 774 -35.91 6.47 -26.05
N ARG A 775 -36.29 7.14 -27.14
CA ARG A 775 -37.64 7.61 -27.39
C ARG A 775 -38.14 7.00 -28.68
N ALA A 776 -39.36 6.49 -28.69
CA ALA A 776 -39.97 5.89 -29.85
C ALA A 776 -41.49 5.82 -29.74
N ASP A 777 -42.17 6.14 -30.84
CA ASP A 777 -43.60 5.88 -30.99
C ASP A 777 -43.88 4.37 -30.96
N ASN A 778 -44.96 3.97 -30.28
CA ASN A 778 -45.37 2.57 -30.09
C ASN A 778 -44.41 1.72 -29.24
N PHE A 779 -43.53 2.35 -28.46
CA PHE A 779 -42.73 1.64 -27.48
C PHE A 779 -43.60 1.10 -26.33
N ASN A 780 -43.40 -0.15 -25.94
CA ASN A 780 -44.14 -0.78 -24.84
C ASN A 780 -43.22 -1.41 -23.78
N THR A 781 -43.82 -1.77 -22.65
CA THR A 781 -43.10 -2.33 -21.50
C THR A 781 -42.41 -3.65 -21.81
N ASP A 782 -43.01 -4.53 -22.63
CA ASP A 782 -42.42 -5.83 -22.98
C ASP A 782 -41.11 -5.67 -23.76
N GLN A 783 -41.05 -4.68 -24.66
CA GLN A 783 -39.83 -4.31 -25.38
C GLN A 783 -38.76 -3.74 -24.42
N GLY A 784 -39.16 -2.91 -23.46
CA GLY A 784 -38.28 -2.45 -22.39
C GLY A 784 -37.68 -3.61 -21.58
N ASP A 785 -38.50 -4.58 -21.20
CA ASP A 785 -38.08 -5.78 -20.47
C ASP A 785 -37.16 -6.69 -21.30
N GLU A 786 -37.35 -6.75 -22.63
CA GLU A 786 -36.46 -7.48 -23.54
C GLU A 786 -35.08 -6.82 -23.63
N ILE A 787 -35.02 -5.49 -23.81
CA ILE A 787 -33.76 -4.73 -23.82
C ILE A 787 -33.03 -4.95 -22.50
N LEU A 788 -33.73 -4.78 -21.37
CA LEU A 788 -33.16 -4.94 -20.04
C LEU A 788 -32.61 -6.36 -19.84
N ARG A 789 -33.36 -7.40 -20.23
CA ARG A 789 -32.89 -8.80 -20.18
C ARG A 789 -31.65 -9.02 -21.04
N THR A 790 -31.58 -8.42 -22.24
CA THR A 790 -30.42 -8.54 -23.14
C THR A 790 -29.18 -7.89 -22.55
N LEU A 791 -29.34 -6.70 -21.96
CA LEU A 791 -28.26 -5.99 -21.27
C LEU A 791 -27.78 -6.79 -20.05
N LEU A 792 -28.70 -7.26 -19.20
CA LEU A 792 -28.39 -8.07 -18.02
C LEU A 792 -27.70 -9.39 -18.38
N ALA A 793 -28.20 -10.13 -19.37
CA ALA A 793 -27.62 -11.40 -19.81
C ALA A 793 -26.20 -11.22 -20.37
N THR A 794 -25.99 -10.15 -21.14
CA THR A 794 -24.63 -9.80 -21.61
C THR A 794 -23.73 -9.48 -20.43
N ALA A 795 -24.22 -8.67 -19.49
CA ALA A 795 -23.42 -8.22 -18.38
C ALA A 795 -23.06 -9.37 -17.42
N ALA A 796 -23.96 -10.33 -17.23
CA ALA A 796 -23.74 -11.55 -16.44
C ALA A 796 -22.97 -12.66 -17.19
N GLY A 797 -22.79 -12.56 -18.51
CA GLY A 797 -22.10 -13.56 -19.33
C GLY A 797 -20.78 -13.08 -19.91
N LYS A 798 -20.79 -12.04 -20.73
CA LYS A 798 -19.62 -11.55 -21.51
C LYS A 798 -18.76 -10.53 -20.77
N LEU A 799 -19.25 -9.89 -19.71
CA LEU A 799 -18.45 -8.95 -18.92
C LEU A 799 -17.82 -9.63 -17.68
N THR A 800 -18.47 -10.66 -17.16
CA THR A 800 -18.10 -11.40 -15.94
C THR A 800 -17.37 -12.73 -16.16
N ALA A 801 -17.39 -13.32 -17.37
CA ALA A 801 -16.66 -14.56 -17.66
C ALA A 801 -15.14 -14.36 -17.50
N SER A 802 -14.35 -15.43 -17.53
CA SER A 802 -12.88 -15.33 -17.60
C SER A 802 -12.43 -15.79 -18.98
N VAL A 803 -11.64 -14.97 -19.69
CA VAL A 803 -11.02 -15.37 -20.97
C VAL A 803 -9.50 -15.36 -20.83
N PRO A 804 -8.82 -16.34 -21.45
CA PRO A 804 -7.36 -16.40 -21.53
C PRO A 804 -6.65 -15.17 -22.15
N ALA A 805 -7.35 -14.26 -22.83
CA ALA A 805 -6.75 -13.15 -23.59
C ALA A 805 -7.08 -11.72 -23.06
N GLY A 806 -7.76 -11.61 -21.91
CA GLY A 806 -7.96 -10.34 -21.20
C GLY A 806 -9.29 -9.62 -21.38
N GLY A 807 -9.64 -8.87 -20.34
CA GLY A 807 -10.77 -7.95 -20.31
C GLY A 807 -12.06 -8.48 -19.68
N GLU A 808 -12.05 -9.60 -18.98
CA GLU A 808 -13.26 -10.14 -18.34
C GLU A 808 -13.06 -10.42 -16.84
N GLY A 809 -14.11 -10.13 -16.06
CA GLY A 809 -14.07 -9.91 -14.62
C GLY A 809 -14.59 -8.53 -14.18
N VAL A 810 -15.19 -7.76 -15.10
CA VAL A 810 -15.93 -6.52 -14.77
C VAL A 810 -17.30 -6.94 -14.24
N THR A 811 -17.59 -6.59 -12.99
CA THR A 811 -18.86 -6.91 -12.36
C THR A 811 -19.89 -5.82 -12.61
N VAL A 812 -21.15 -6.23 -12.72
CA VAL A 812 -22.26 -5.27 -12.73
C VAL A 812 -22.45 -4.80 -11.30
N GLY A 813 -22.20 -3.52 -11.04
CA GLY A 813 -22.55 -2.92 -9.76
C GLY A 813 -24.06 -2.73 -9.65
N ARG A 814 -24.64 -2.08 -10.67
CA ARG A 814 -26.07 -1.75 -10.69
C ARG A 814 -26.58 -1.52 -12.11
N ILE A 815 -27.78 -1.99 -12.42
CA ILE A 815 -28.54 -1.54 -13.61
C ILE A 815 -29.92 -1.13 -13.11
N GLU A 816 -30.28 0.14 -13.25
CA GLU A 816 -31.56 0.65 -12.76
C GLU A 816 -32.27 1.57 -13.75
N PRO A 817 -33.61 1.58 -13.78
CA PRO A 817 -34.37 2.55 -14.56
C PRO A 817 -34.14 3.99 -14.08
N VAL A 818 -34.08 4.95 -15.01
CA VAL A 818 -33.97 6.38 -14.70
C VAL A 818 -34.96 7.20 -15.52
N SER A 819 -35.32 8.39 -15.03
CA SER A 819 -36.32 9.26 -15.68
C SER A 819 -35.73 10.32 -16.61
N TYR A 820 -34.40 10.38 -16.77
CA TYR A 820 -33.75 11.32 -17.66
C TYR A 820 -32.36 10.85 -18.08
N VAL A 821 -31.85 11.44 -19.15
CA VAL A 821 -30.46 11.30 -19.62
C VAL A 821 -29.88 12.68 -19.96
N LYS A 822 -28.57 12.85 -19.76
CA LYS A 822 -27.84 14.08 -20.12
C LYS A 822 -26.83 13.76 -21.22
N ASN A 823 -26.63 14.66 -22.18
CA ASN A 823 -25.57 14.54 -23.18
C ASN A 823 -24.86 15.87 -23.41
N ALA A 824 -23.56 15.83 -23.70
CA ALA A 824 -22.77 16.98 -24.09
C ALA A 824 -22.46 16.99 -25.59
N SER A 825 -22.38 18.19 -26.15
CA SER A 825 -21.96 18.41 -27.54
C SER A 825 -20.46 18.60 -27.71
N LEU A 826 -19.71 18.68 -26.60
CA LEU A 826 -18.26 18.75 -26.60
C LEU A 826 -17.70 17.77 -25.56
N VAL A 827 -16.80 16.89 -25.99
CA VAL A 827 -16.24 15.83 -25.14
C VAL A 827 -14.74 15.75 -25.36
N ARG A 828 -13.98 15.59 -24.28
CA ARG A 828 -12.55 15.24 -24.30
C ARG A 828 -12.38 13.75 -24.04
N LEU A 829 -11.56 13.09 -24.86
CA LEU A 829 -11.08 11.72 -24.63
C LEU A 829 -9.56 11.74 -24.57
N SER A 830 -8.98 11.19 -23.51
CA SER A 830 -7.52 11.03 -23.40
C SER A 830 -7.11 9.60 -23.74
N LEU A 831 -6.12 9.46 -24.60
CA LEU A 831 -5.56 8.19 -25.06
C LEU A 831 -4.07 8.08 -24.67
N ASP A 832 -3.68 6.94 -24.12
CA ASP A 832 -2.30 6.52 -23.88
C ASP A 832 -2.01 5.26 -24.70
N ILE A 833 -0.98 5.31 -25.56
CA ILE A 833 -0.50 4.18 -26.36
C ILE A 833 0.93 3.87 -25.93
N ARG A 834 1.17 2.62 -25.54
CA ARG A 834 2.51 2.11 -25.26
C ARG A 834 2.86 0.93 -26.13
N GLU A 835 4.05 0.95 -26.71
CA GLU A 835 4.54 -0.11 -27.58
C GLU A 835 6.06 -0.22 -27.49
N ALA A 836 6.60 -1.43 -27.41
CA ALA A 836 8.04 -1.70 -27.37
C ALA A 836 8.70 -1.59 -28.75
N ASP A 837 7.95 -1.83 -29.83
CA ASP A 837 8.44 -1.78 -31.21
C ASP A 837 8.03 -0.46 -31.91
N ALA A 838 9.02 0.35 -32.29
CA ALA A 838 8.78 1.64 -32.95
C ALA A 838 8.00 1.52 -34.29
N THR A 839 8.14 0.40 -35.00
CA THR A 839 7.40 0.12 -36.25
C THR A 839 5.93 -0.14 -35.96
N VAL A 840 5.64 -0.99 -34.97
CA VAL A 840 4.27 -1.29 -34.53
C VAL A 840 3.59 -0.03 -34.01
N LEU A 841 4.33 0.79 -33.26
CA LEU A 841 3.84 2.08 -32.75
C LEU A 841 3.43 3.03 -33.88
N GLY A 842 4.25 3.14 -34.92
CA GLY A 842 3.89 3.90 -36.12
C GLY A 842 2.68 3.33 -36.87
N GLN A 843 2.46 2.01 -36.85
CA GLN A 843 1.26 1.39 -37.42
C GLN A 843 0.01 1.67 -36.58
N ALA A 844 0.13 1.69 -35.25
CA ALA A 844 -0.96 2.01 -34.34
C ALA A 844 -1.46 3.43 -34.56
N GLN A 845 -0.53 4.39 -34.71
CA GLN A 845 -0.86 5.79 -35.02
C GLN A 845 -1.62 5.94 -36.35
N ARG A 846 -1.18 5.26 -37.42
CA ARG A 846 -1.91 5.29 -38.70
C ARG A 846 -3.31 4.66 -38.61
N SER A 847 -3.46 3.64 -37.77
CA SER A 847 -4.77 2.98 -37.56
C SER A 847 -5.70 3.88 -36.75
N LEU A 848 -5.15 4.61 -35.78
CA LEU A 848 -5.85 5.63 -35.01
C LEU A 848 -6.38 6.75 -35.92
N ASP A 849 -5.55 7.27 -36.82
CA ASP A 849 -5.97 8.33 -37.75
C ASP A 849 -7.14 7.86 -38.64
N LYS A 850 -7.14 6.59 -39.08
CA LYS A 850 -8.26 5.98 -39.82
C LYS A 850 -9.53 5.87 -38.97
N ILE A 851 -9.40 5.48 -37.69
CA ILE A 851 -10.53 5.42 -36.75
C ILE A 851 -11.15 6.82 -36.59
N VAL A 852 -10.32 7.84 -36.39
CA VAL A 852 -10.77 9.24 -36.26
C VAL A 852 -11.55 9.68 -37.50
N THR A 853 -11.00 9.49 -38.71
CA THR A 853 -11.71 9.84 -39.96
C THR A 853 -13.03 9.10 -40.13
N ALA A 854 -13.10 7.83 -39.74
CA ALA A 854 -14.35 7.06 -39.81
C ALA A 854 -15.40 7.63 -38.84
N LEU A 855 -15.00 7.95 -37.61
CA LEU A 855 -15.91 8.51 -36.59
C LEU A 855 -16.47 9.88 -36.97
N GLU A 856 -15.66 10.77 -37.55
CA GLU A 856 -16.14 12.06 -38.06
C GLU A 856 -17.27 11.88 -39.08
N ASN A 857 -17.15 10.87 -39.94
CA ASN A 857 -18.14 10.55 -40.97
C ASN A 857 -19.38 9.85 -40.41
N ASP A 858 -19.20 8.87 -39.53
CA ASP A 858 -20.27 8.03 -38.97
C ASP A 858 -21.17 8.83 -38.01
N PHE A 859 -20.56 9.68 -37.16
CA PHE A 859 -21.27 10.42 -36.11
C PHE A 859 -21.50 11.90 -36.43
N LYS A 860 -20.99 12.40 -37.58
CA LYS A 860 -21.10 13.81 -37.99
C LYS A 860 -20.54 14.78 -36.93
N VAL A 861 -19.42 14.39 -36.33
CA VAL A 861 -18.68 15.19 -35.35
C VAL A 861 -17.38 15.71 -35.95
N LYS A 862 -16.85 16.81 -35.43
CA LYS A 862 -15.50 17.29 -35.73
C LYS A 862 -14.54 16.83 -34.63
N ILE A 863 -13.41 16.22 -34.99
CA ILE A 863 -12.43 15.73 -34.02
C ILE A 863 -11.13 16.51 -34.17
N ARG A 864 -10.70 17.19 -33.11
CA ARG A 864 -9.36 17.80 -33.02
C ARG A 864 -8.52 17.04 -32.00
N HIS A 865 -7.19 17.03 -32.13
CA HIS A 865 -6.33 16.36 -31.16
C HIS A 865 -5.09 17.16 -30.79
N GLU A 866 -4.55 16.89 -29.61
CA GLU A 866 -3.34 17.52 -29.06
C GLU A 866 -2.39 16.43 -28.54
N VAL A 867 -1.13 16.46 -28.96
CA VAL A 867 -0.11 15.56 -28.43
C VAL A 867 0.31 16.08 -27.06
N LYS A 868 0.16 15.24 -26.04
CA LYS A 868 0.58 15.58 -24.67
C LYS A 868 1.98 15.06 -24.38
N GLN A 869 2.29 13.86 -24.86
CA GLN A 869 3.60 13.26 -24.67
C GLN A 869 3.95 12.33 -25.84
N GLN A 870 5.24 12.29 -26.18
CA GLN A 870 5.80 11.41 -27.20
C GLN A 870 7.23 11.01 -26.83
N LEU A 871 7.43 9.74 -26.48
CA LEU A 871 8.73 9.11 -26.22
C LEU A 871 8.86 7.84 -27.07
N ASN A 872 10.03 7.64 -27.67
CA ASN A 872 10.31 6.42 -28.42
C ASN A 872 10.69 5.27 -27.46
N PRO A 873 10.49 4.01 -27.86
CA PRO A 873 10.93 2.86 -27.08
C PRO A 873 12.45 2.86 -26.87
N SER A 874 12.92 2.38 -25.72
CA SER A 874 14.35 2.29 -25.41
C SER A 874 14.76 0.91 -24.92
N GLN A 875 15.84 0.38 -25.51
CA GLN A 875 16.56 -0.78 -25.02
C GLN A 875 17.54 -0.35 -23.92
N LEU A 876 17.33 -0.83 -22.68
CA LEU A 876 18.14 -0.46 -21.52
C LEU A 876 19.45 -1.23 -21.43
N VAL A 877 19.44 -2.48 -21.90
CA VAL A 877 20.63 -3.35 -21.96
C VAL A 877 21.78 -2.64 -22.68
N ASP A 878 21.47 -1.91 -23.75
CA ASP A 878 22.46 -1.17 -24.54
C ASP A 878 23.02 0.06 -23.80
N SER A 879 22.25 0.66 -22.90
CA SER A 879 22.68 1.83 -22.12
C SER A 879 23.51 1.47 -20.88
N GLY A 880 23.53 0.20 -20.48
CA GLY A 880 24.22 -0.28 -19.28
C GLY A 880 23.63 0.22 -17.95
N GLN A 881 22.37 0.66 -17.97
CA GLN A 881 21.61 1.22 -16.84
C GLN A 881 20.66 0.17 -16.26
N VAL A 882 20.58 0.10 -14.93
CA VAL A 882 19.71 -0.88 -14.26
C VAL A 882 18.38 -0.23 -13.94
N LEU A 883 17.32 -0.81 -14.49
CA LEU A 883 15.96 -0.69 -13.97
C LEU A 883 15.54 -2.08 -13.49
N LEU A 884 15.33 -2.22 -12.20
CA LEU A 884 14.96 -3.48 -11.54
C LEU A 884 13.50 -3.41 -11.13
N MET A 885 12.69 -4.34 -11.64
CA MET A 885 11.29 -4.51 -11.22
C MET A 885 11.24 -5.50 -10.06
N GLU A 886 10.56 -5.11 -8.99
CA GLU A 886 10.30 -5.91 -7.78
C GLU A 886 8.83 -6.31 -7.73
N ARG A 887 8.55 -7.53 -7.29
CA ARG A 887 7.21 -8.09 -7.26
C ARG A 887 6.35 -7.40 -6.19
N SER A 888 5.36 -6.62 -6.61
CA SER A 888 4.36 -6.00 -5.72
C SER A 888 2.95 -6.62 -5.89
N TYR A 889 2.11 -6.47 -4.87
CA TYR A 889 0.67 -6.79 -4.96
C TYR A 889 -0.16 -5.50 -4.86
N GLY A 890 -1.19 -5.40 -5.69
CA GLY A 890 -2.14 -4.29 -5.68
C GLY A 890 -1.96 -3.28 -6.83
N GLY A 891 -0.75 -3.12 -7.38
CA GLY A 891 -0.47 -2.16 -8.46
C GLY A 891 -0.26 -0.72 -7.97
N SER A 892 0.37 0.11 -8.82
CA SER A 892 1.00 1.39 -8.44
C SER A 892 0.05 2.51 -7.98
N HIS A 893 -1.19 2.46 -8.47
CA HIS A 893 -2.24 3.42 -8.11
C HIS A 893 -3.28 2.81 -7.15
N ASN A 894 -2.93 1.73 -6.47
CA ASN A 894 -3.78 1.12 -5.47
C ASN A 894 -3.35 1.59 -4.08
N PRO A 895 -4.22 2.20 -3.28
CA PRO A 895 -3.90 2.58 -1.90
C PRO A 895 -3.57 1.37 -1.01
N ASN A 896 -3.97 0.17 -1.43
CA ASN A 896 -3.63 -1.11 -0.80
C ASN A 896 -2.41 -1.79 -1.46
N GLU A 897 -1.53 -1.03 -2.12
CA GLU A 897 -0.28 -1.54 -2.66
C GLU A 897 0.62 -2.10 -1.57
N THR A 898 1.31 -3.19 -1.90
CA THR A 898 2.04 -3.98 -0.92
C THR A 898 3.26 -4.68 -1.47
N GLU A 899 4.31 -4.76 -0.65
CA GLU A 899 5.54 -5.50 -0.89
C GLU A 899 5.79 -6.51 0.23
N MET A 900 6.39 -7.64 -0.12
CA MET A 900 6.78 -8.65 0.85
C MET A 900 8.10 -8.32 1.51
N MET A 901 8.18 -8.54 2.83
CA MET A 901 9.40 -8.26 3.61
C MET A 901 10.63 -9.03 3.10
N VAL A 902 10.43 -10.25 2.62
CA VAL A 902 11.51 -11.05 2.02
C VAL A 902 12.03 -10.42 0.73
N ASP A 903 11.16 -9.90 -0.12
CA ASP A 903 11.55 -9.34 -1.40
C ASP A 903 12.25 -7.99 -1.20
N LEU A 904 11.79 -7.17 -0.25
CA LEU A 904 12.53 -5.97 0.20
C LEU A 904 13.93 -6.31 0.71
N THR A 905 14.07 -7.38 1.50
CA THR A 905 15.38 -7.83 2.01
C THR A 905 16.29 -8.28 0.85
N ARG A 906 15.75 -9.06 -0.10
CA ARG A 906 16.47 -9.49 -1.30
C ARG A 906 16.91 -8.31 -2.16
N GLY A 907 16.05 -7.32 -2.36
CA GLY A 907 16.33 -6.19 -3.22
C GLY A 907 17.40 -5.27 -2.63
N ASN A 908 17.37 -5.05 -1.31
CA ASN A 908 18.45 -4.33 -0.62
C ASN A 908 19.76 -5.10 -0.65
N LEU A 909 19.72 -6.42 -0.45
CA LEU A 909 20.93 -7.23 -0.51
C LEU A 909 21.52 -7.28 -1.93
N LEU A 910 20.70 -7.38 -2.97
CA LEU A 910 21.15 -7.31 -4.35
C LEU A 910 21.81 -5.96 -4.66
N ALA A 911 21.16 -4.86 -4.29
CA ALA A 911 21.72 -3.51 -4.42
C ALA A 911 23.07 -3.38 -3.68
N PHE A 912 23.15 -3.90 -2.45
CA PHE A 912 24.39 -3.90 -1.67
C PHE A 912 25.51 -4.71 -2.34
N VAL A 913 25.23 -5.92 -2.83
CA VAL A 913 26.25 -6.79 -3.47
C VAL A 913 26.73 -6.20 -4.80
N VAL A 914 25.83 -5.56 -5.57
CA VAL A 914 26.22 -4.80 -6.77
C VAL A 914 27.11 -3.63 -6.39
N MET A 915 26.72 -2.83 -5.39
CA MET A 915 27.53 -1.70 -4.92
C MET A 915 28.87 -2.14 -4.33
N GLN A 916 28.93 -3.28 -3.64
CA GLN A 916 30.19 -3.87 -3.16
C GLN A 916 31.15 -4.17 -4.32
N ASP A 917 30.66 -4.74 -5.44
CA ASP A 917 31.48 -4.99 -6.63
C ASP A 917 31.98 -3.69 -7.27
N VAL A 918 31.07 -2.71 -7.35
CA VAL A 918 31.32 -1.44 -8.03
C VAL A 918 32.27 -0.52 -7.23
N LEU A 919 32.12 -0.44 -5.91
CA LEU A 919 32.99 0.38 -5.04
C LEU A 919 34.40 -0.19 -4.88
N GLN A 920 34.63 -1.45 -5.26
CA GLN A 920 35.97 -2.04 -5.31
C GLN A 920 36.74 -1.66 -6.58
N ARG A 921 36.07 -1.03 -7.56
CA ARG A 921 36.71 -0.57 -8.79
C ARG A 921 37.34 0.80 -8.58
N LYS A 922 38.45 1.06 -9.28
CA LYS A 922 39.10 2.38 -9.27
C LYS A 922 38.21 3.48 -9.87
N ASP A 923 37.56 3.16 -10.98
CA ASP A 923 36.61 4.00 -11.69
C ASP A 923 35.54 3.12 -12.39
N LEU A 924 34.60 3.75 -13.10
CA LEU A 924 33.52 3.08 -13.82
C LEU A 924 33.74 2.97 -15.34
N ASN A 925 34.98 3.13 -15.82
CA ASN A 925 35.24 3.06 -17.26
C ASN A 925 34.99 1.64 -17.78
N GLY A 926 34.09 1.52 -18.77
CA GLY A 926 33.70 0.23 -19.35
C GLY A 926 32.81 -0.64 -18.47
N ALA A 927 32.31 -0.12 -17.33
CA ALA A 927 31.35 -0.84 -16.50
C ALA A 927 29.95 -0.82 -17.14
N ASN A 928 29.34 -2.00 -17.22
CA ASN A 928 27.92 -2.15 -17.54
C ASN A 928 27.21 -2.61 -16.27
N LEU A 929 26.35 -1.77 -15.68
CA LEU A 929 25.69 -2.10 -14.42
C LEU A 929 24.64 -3.20 -14.58
N VAL A 930 24.00 -3.34 -15.75
CA VAL A 930 23.06 -4.43 -16.03
C VAL A 930 23.79 -5.76 -15.98
N ASP A 931 24.91 -5.89 -16.67
CA ASP A 931 25.70 -7.12 -16.69
C ASP A 931 26.21 -7.48 -15.29
N ILE A 932 26.68 -6.49 -14.52
CA ILE A 932 27.13 -6.69 -13.14
C ILE A 932 25.95 -7.16 -12.27
N THR A 933 24.77 -6.56 -12.44
CA THR A 933 23.58 -6.91 -11.65
C THR A 933 23.09 -8.32 -11.98
N GLU A 934 22.94 -8.65 -13.26
CA GLU A 934 22.50 -9.98 -13.71
C GLU A 934 23.48 -11.08 -13.26
N GLN A 935 24.78 -10.80 -13.18
CA GLN A 935 25.78 -11.73 -12.62
C GLN A 935 25.58 -12.04 -11.12
N LYS A 936 25.01 -11.11 -10.34
CA LYS A 936 24.74 -11.32 -8.91
C LYS A 936 23.35 -11.91 -8.67
N MET A 937 22.47 -11.91 -9.67
CA MET A 937 21.12 -12.46 -9.55
C MET A 937 21.14 -14.01 -9.58
N PRO A 938 20.28 -14.66 -8.79
CA PRO A 938 20.07 -16.10 -8.88
C PRO A 938 19.67 -16.55 -10.30
N THR A 939 20.34 -17.60 -10.80
CA THR A 939 20.06 -18.19 -12.12
C THR A 939 18.62 -18.68 -12.26
N GLU A 940 18.00 -19.08 -11.15
CA GLU A 940 16.61 -19.51 -11.08
C GLU A 940 15.64 -18.39 -11.47
N TRP A 941 15.98 -17.13 -11.21
CA TRP A 941 15.15 -15.98 -11.59
C TRP A 941 15.26 -15.70 -13.08
N LEU A 942 16.49 -15.59 -13.59
CA LEU A 942 16.80 -15.35 -15.01
C LEU A 942 16.33 -16.49 -15.94
N SER A 943 16.27 -17.72 -15.43
CA SER A 943 15.79 -18.89 -16.21
C SER A 943 14.27 -18.91 -16.41
N LYS A 944 13.51 -18.28 -15.50
CA LYS A 944 12.04 -18.22 -15.56
C LYS A 944 11.57 -17.06 -16.44
N MET A 945 12.35 -16.00 -16.49
CA MET A 945 12.06 -14.79 -17.24
C MET A 945 13.38 -14.16 -17.68
N ASP A 946 13.56 -13.95 -18.98
CA ASP A 946 14.79 -13.36 -19.53
C ASP A 946 14.94 -11.90 -19.08
N ARG A 947 14.13 -11.00 -19.66
CA ARG A 947 14.05 -9.61 -19.24
C ARG A 947 12.63 -9.08 -19.29
N PHE A 948 12.34 -8.12 -18.43
CA PHE A 948 11.04 -7.47 -18.38
C PHE A 948 10.89 -6.40 -19.47
N VAL A 949 9.68 -6.30 -20.01
CA VAL A 949 9.28 -5.19 -20.89
C VAL A 949 8.42 -4.25 -20.07
N SER A 950 9.04 -3.17 -19.58
CA SER A 950 8.35 -2.18 -18.78
C SER A 950 7.54 -1.28 -19.70
N GLY A 951 6.23 -1.28 -19.47
CA GLY A 951 5.35 -0.31 -20.09
C GLY A 951 5.14 0.93 -19.23
N ALA A 952 5.70 1.04 -18.03
CA ALA A 952 5.50 2.19 -17.16
C ALA A 952 6.43 3.37 -17.47
N LEU A 953 6.06 4.56 -16.98
CA LEU A 953 6.98 5.69 -16.95
C LEU A 953 7.98 5.44 -15.82
N HIS A 954 9.23 5.76 -16.07
CA HIS A 954 10.34 5.60 -15.14
C HIS A 954 11.31 6.74 -15.42
N ASP A 955 11.86 7.36 -14.40
CA ASP A 955 12.88 8.40 -14.61
C ASP A 955 14.08 7.90 -15.42
N THR A 956 14.36 6.58 -15.35
CA THR A 956 15.33 5.90 -16.21
C THR A 956 15.12 6.15 -17.70
N CYS A 957 13.89 6.38 -18.17
CA CYS A 957 13.59 6.66 -19.58
C CYS A 957 14.42 7.83 -20.12
N ASN A 958 14.42 8.95 -19.39
CA ASN A 958 15.14 10.17 -19.79
C ASN A 958 16.65 9.97 -19.70
N ILE A 959 17.13 9.32 -18.62
CA ILE A 959 18.57 9.12 -18.43
C ILE A 959 19.15 8.15 -19.46
N ALA A 960 18.42 7.08 -19.81
CA ALA A 960 18.80 6.12 -20.84
C ALA A 960 18.86 6.75 -22.24
N ALA A 961 17.87 7.59 -22.57
CA ALA A 961 17.85 8.29 -23.85
C ALA A 961 19.03 9.26 -24.01
N ALA A 962 19.42 9.97 -22.95
CA ALA A 962 20.57 10.90 -22.98
C ALA A 962 21.93 10.19 -23.08
N CYS A 963 22.01 8.90 -22.73
CA CYS A 963 23.25 8.13 -22.89
C CYS A 963 23.48 7.60 -24.32
N LYS A 964 22.44 7.61 -25.17
CA LYS A 964 22.52 7.21 -26.58
C LYS A 964 22.92 8.37 -27.51
N SER A 965 22.64 9.61 -27.10
CA SER A 965 23.06 10.85 -27.76
C SER A 965 24.48 11.24 -27.39
#